data_AF-A0A914C757-F1
#
_entry.id   AF-A0A914C757-F1
#
_cell.length_a   1.000
_cell.length_b   1.000
_cell.length_c   1.000
_cell.angle_alpha   90.00
_cell.angle_beta   90.00
_cell.angle_gamma   90.00
#
_symmetry.space_group_name_H-M   'P 1'
#
loop_
_entity.id
_entity.type
_entity.pdbx_description
1 polymer ?
#
loop_
_entity_poly.entity_id
_entity_poly.type
_entity_poly.pdbx_seq_one_letter_code
_entity_poly.pdbx_strand_id
1 'polypeptide(L)'
;MNRNESPFHERRNYFLAKFRSSRSILLVIILLLLLFSFFAYILPFFANDSDDSYAYNFIRLKFNEPSDHSCQPKWKWGGPKERAAEQERIFASVKKEHLDVARKLSEANKELETITKEIPNKRDELRLLELQIEELRLLQKELQDRRNVRLSLPNQPLLPQSLPIRPTNSNIENVVFNNLEDSIDFSRCSISTLFRVFIYQPTTLVQLSPHLQNLYKELSSSRYITQDPTTACIFIAFIDPQPQHFDPIKLPYFGELGRNHLLISDGVQEINSRNYKAAMLIGENFVKNTFRPSMDLGMFLRVKEYDIKEYERLTPLLPHSRKYLLSYISSSYGFSEVEGKNFEQLKISMISSQDLAYLETNCSSPVEHKEERMSLCYDEETRVNKSREAAFVLIFSNCISFQQRLYEILLAGSVPVVVSLTEPLPFEDLIDWRLASIRVAPARFPEMHFILRSISMSDLLELRRRGRFFLENYLMNTKVLSRSILSSIRYRLQLPGLSENDETAQPLFNASFTPVQLVPVTKPPFDDEYLGPVEAPFESPSYTHNLTSLSMYSYKIWNNFPHHVENTPSFLANDIPLPSESEFFDDTNMGMRPISPGSGQEFSVALGGNRPREQFTIVMLTYNRDNVLSASLERLNRLPYLNRIIVVWNNLDRAPTGPWPRLHVPIYFVNASKNSLNNRFLPYDQIQTEAVLSMDDDIDLKQHEIVFAFRVWREQRHKLVGFPARYHARYDSEMYYNSNHTCQLSMILTGAAFLHKSYLYAYTYTMPAIIRQKIDEWMNCEDLAMNFLVAHLIREPPIKTTSKWTLRCPTCTEMLSQDISHFNKRHNCIRFFTQVYGYDPLLFSQFRADSVLFKTRLPPNHQKCFRYV
;
A
#
# COMPACT_ATOMS: atom_id res chain seq x y z
N MET A 1 -49.29 10.22 -29.51
CA MET A 1 -50.21 9.30 -30.21
C MET A 1 -49.40 8.11 -30.71
N ASN A 2 -49.97 6.91 -30.55
CA ASN A 2 -49.53 5.56 -30.95
C ASN A 2 -48.93 4.66 -29.85
N ARG A 3 -49.76 3.67 -29.51
CA ARG A 3 -49.59 2.51 -28.63
C ARG A 3 -48.78 1.42 -29.33
N ASN A 4 -48.10 0.57 -28.54
CA ASN A 4 -47.97 -0.89 -28.67
C ASN A 4 -47.10 -1.37 -27.47
N GLU A 5 -47.71 -1.96 -26.44
CA GLU A 5 -47.99 -3.39 -26.20
C GLU A 5 -46.90 -4.09 -25.36
N SER A 6 -47.39 -4.87 -24.38
CA SER A 6 -46.73 -5.30 -23.14
C SER A 6 -45.86 -6.57 -23.25
N PRO A 7 -44.85 -6.76 -22.38
CA PRO A 7 -44.09 -8.00 -22.28
C PRO A 7 -44.76 -8.99 -21.31
N PHE A 8 -45.86 -9.61 -21.73
CA PHE A 8 -46.52 -10.69 -20.96
C PHE A 8 -46.42 -12.08 -21.62
N HIS A 9 -45.87 -12.16 -22.84
CA HIS A 9 -45.85 -13.40 -23.62
C HIS A 9 -44.55 -14.22 -23.51
N GLU A 10 -43.45 -13.65 -23.02
CA GLU A 10 -42.16 -14.37 -22.94
C GLU A 10 -42.01 -15.23 -21.67
N ARG A 11 -42.78 -14.95 -20.60
CA ARG A 11 -42.75 -15.73 -19.35
C ARG A 11 -43.50 -17.07 -19.42
N ARG A 12 -44.39 -17.28 -20.41
CA ARG A 12 -45.22 -18.50 -20.49
C ARG A 12 -44.44 -19.72 -21.03
N ASN A 13 -43.44 -19.50 -21.89
CA ASN A 13 -42.67 -20.58 -22.50
C ASN A 13 -41.56 -21.12 -21.58
N TYR A 14 -41.05 -20.30 -20.65
CA TYR A 14 -40.07 -20.76 -19.64
C TYR A 14 -40.71 -21.66 -18.56
N PHE A 15 -41.98 -21.40 -18.20
CA PHE A 15 -42.70 -22.19 -17.20
C PHE A 15 -43.12 -23.59 -17.69
N LEU A 16 -43.40 -23.75 -18.98
CA LEU A 16 -43.80 -25.04 -19.56
C LEU A 16 -42.62 -26.00 -19.78
N ALA A 17 -41.39 -25.50 -19.94
CA ALA A 17 -40.19 -26.33 -20.03
C ALA A 17 -39.82 -26.97 -18.67
N LYS A 18 -40.08 -26.29 -17.55
CA LYS A 18 -39.79 -26.78 -16.20
C LYS A 18 -40.77 -27.87 -15.72
N PHE A 19 -41.98 -27.91 -16.28
CA PHE A 19 -43.00 -28.90 -15.92
C PHE A 19 -42.78 -30.28 -16.56
N ARG A 20 -42.01 -30.39 -17.64
CA ARG A 20 -41.60 -31.69 -18.23
C ARG A 20 -40.44 -32.36 -17.47
N SER A 21 -39.61 -31.58 -16.78
CA SER A 21 -38.51 -32.09 -15.94
C SER A 21 -38.98 -32.66 -14.59
N SER A 22 -40.12 -32.21 -14.04
CA SER A 22 -40.59 -32.69 -12.73
C SER A 22 -41.19 -34.10 -12.76
N ARG A 23 -41.72 -34.56 -13.90
CA ARG A 23 -42.23 -35.94 -14.04
C ARG A 23 -41.13 -36.99 -13.95
N SER A 24 -39.96 -36.71 -14.51
CA SER A 24 -38.80 -37.61 -14.44
C SER A 24 -38.22 -37.69 -13.02
N ILE A 25 -38.22 -36.56 -12.30
CA ILE A 25 -37.74 -36.50 -10.90
C ILE A 25 -38.72 -37.22 -9.97
N LEU A 26 -40.04 -37.07 -10.19
CA LEU A 26 -41.06 -37.79 -9.41
C LEU A 26 -40.96 -39.31 -9.60
N LEU A 27 -40.71 -39.77 -10.85
CA LEU A 27 -40.50 -41.20 -11.15
C LEU A 27 -39.23 -41.75 -10.48
N VAL A 28 -38.14 -40.98 -10.43
CA VAL A 28 -36.90 -41.37 -9.74
C VAL A 28 -37.10 -41.42 -8.23
N ILE A 29 -37.85 -40.48 -7.64
CA ILE A 29 -38.18 -40.47 -6.21
C ILE A 29 -39.08 -41.66 -5.86
N ILE A 30 -40.06 -42.00 -6.69
CA ILE A 30 -40.92 -43.18 -6.50
C ILE A 30 -40.09 -44.47 -6.62
N LEU A 31 -39.15 -44.55 -7.57
CA LEU A 31 -38.25 -45.70 -7.71
C LEU A 31 -37.31 -45.84 -6.51
N LEU A 32 -36.78 -44.73 -5.98
CA LEU A 32 -35.94 -44.70 -4.78
C LEU A 32 -36.73 -45.07 -3.52
N LEU A 33 -37.98 -44.61 -3.38
CA LEU A 33 -38.86 -45.00 -2.27
C LEU A 33 -39.26 -46.48 -2.35
N LEU A 34 -39.50 -47.02 -3.55
CA LEU A 34 -39.75 -48.44 -3.77
C LEU A 34 -38.51 -49.28 -3.47
N LEU A 35 -37.32 -48.84 -3.88
CA LEU A 35 -36.04 -49.46 -3.52
C LEU A 35 -35.78 -49.42 -2.01
N PHE A 36 -36.07 -48.29 -1.35
CA PHE A 36 -35.92 -48.16 0.10
C PHE A 36 -36.91 -49.07 0.85
N SER A 37 -38.14 -49.19 0.35
CA SER A 37 -39.14 -50.12 0.91
C SER A 37 -38.77 -51.59 0.68
N PHE A 38 -38.14 -51.92 -0.46
CA PHE A 38 -37.65 -53.26 -0.77
C PHE A 38 -36.44 -53.63 0.11
N PHE A 39 -35.50 -52.70 0.34
CA PHE A 39 -34.38 -52.89 1.26
C PHE A 39 -34.83 -52.97 2.73
N ALA A 40 -35.80 -52.15 3.15
CA ALA A 40 -36.37 -52.21 4.50
C ALA A 40 -37.13 -53.52 4.78
N TYR A 41 -37.69 -54.17 3.74
CA TYR A 41 -38.37 -55.47 3.87
C TYR A 41 -37.43 -56.69 3.86
N ILE A 42 -36.21 -56.56 3.33
CA ILE A 42 -35.23 -57.67 3.26
C ILE A 42 -34.23 -57.63 4.43
N LEU A 43 -34.01 -56.47 5.05
CA LEU A 43 -33.10 -56.32 6.19
C LEU A 43 -33.49 -57.07 7.49
N PRO A 44 -34.74 -57.50 7.76
CA PRO A 44 -35.02 -58.32 8.93
C PRO A 44 -34.66 -59.82 8.77
N PHE A 45 -34.23 -60.28 7.59
CA PHE A 45 -33.96 -61.71 7.35
C PHE A 45 -32.48 -62.12 7.42
N PHE A 46 -31.56 -61.17 7.65
CA PHE A 46 -30.11 -61.45 7.79
C PHE A 46 -29.48 -60.89 9.08
N ALA A 47 -30.28 -60.45 10.05
CA ALA A 47 -29.80 -60.01 11.35
C ALA A 47 -30.54 -60.77 12.46
N ASN A 48 -30.30 -62.07 12.54
CA ASN A 48 -30.67 -62.88 13.69
C ASN A 48 -29.53 -63.86 13.99
N ASP A 49 -28.42 -63.33 14.50
CA ASP A 49 -27.52 -64.05 15.41
C ASP A 49 -26.53 -63.04 16.01
N SER A 50 -26.80 -62.59 17.23
CA SER A 50 -25.83 -62.21 18.28
C SER A 50 -26.57 -61.47 19.38
N ASP A 51 -27.19 -62.27 20.26
CA ASP A 51 -27.51 -61.84 21.62
C ASP A 51 -26.18 -61.68 22.37
N ASP A 52 -25.78 -60.45 22.70
CA ASP A 52 -24.69 -60.20 23.65
C ASP A 52 -25.16 -59.26 24.76
N SER A 53 -25.66 -59.90 25.81
CA SER A 53 -25.77 -59.33 27.15
C SER A 53 -24.37 -59.16 27.73
N TYR A 54 -23.92 -57.93 27.95
CA TYR A 54 -22.70 -57.68 28.72
C TYR A 54 -22.96 -57.88 30.21
N ALA A 55 -22.88 -59.14 30.64
CA ALA A 55 -22.65 -59.50 32.03
C ALA A 55 -21.20 -59.17 32.42
N TYR A 56 -21.03 -58.59 33.62
CA TYR A 56 -19.73 -58.32 34.23
C TYR A 56 -18.93 -59.62 34.41
N ASN A 57 -17.86 -59.78 33.63
CA ASN A 57 -16.89 -60.87 33.81
C ASN A 57 -16.06 -60.62 35.09
N PHE A 58 -16.39 -61.33 36.16
CA PHE A 58 -15.48 -61.57 37.27
C PHE A 58 -14.36 -62.52 36.79
N ILE A 59 -13.12 -62.01 36.76
CA ILE A 59 -11.92 -62.81 36.54
C ILE A 59 -11.77 -63.79 37.72
N ARG A 60 -12.06 -65.07 37.49
CA ARG A 60 -11.76 -66.18 38.41
C ARG A 60 -10.32 -66.64 38.15
N LEU A 61 -9.37 -66.19 38.97
CA LEU A 61 -8.02 -66.77 39.03
C LEU A 61 -8.11 -68.20 39.59
N LYS A 62 -7.94 -69.21 38.72
CA LYS A 62 -7.62 -70.59 39.13
C LYS A 62 -6.12 -70.67 39.38
N PHE A 63 -5.71 -70.97 40.60
CA PHE A 63 -4.36 -71.43 40.90
C PHE A 63 -4.31 -72.95 40.73
N ASN A 64 -3.51 -73.42 39.77
CA ASN A 64 -3.08 -74.80 39.67
C ASN A 64 -1.95 -75.04 40.70
N GLU A 65 -2.02 -76.16 41.41
CA GLU A 65 -0.91 -76.71 42.19
C GLU A 65 0.23 -77.14 41.25
N PRO A 66 1.49 -76.89 41.62
CA PRO A 66 2.58 -77.76 41.23
C PRO A 66 3.21 -78.42 42.46
N SER A 67 3.40 -79.74 42.30
CA SER A 67 4.21 -80.60 43.13
C SER A 67 5.72 -80.29 42.99
N ASP A 68 6.38 -80.43 44.14
CA ASP A 68 7.77 -80.83 44.37
C ASP A 68 9.00 -79.92 44.17
N HIS A 69 9.72 -79.85 45.30
CA HIS A 69 11.16 -79.80 45.53
C HIS A 69 12.03 -78.56 45.24
N SER A 70 12.40 -77.96 46.39
CA SER A 70 13.75 -77.50 46.78
C SER A 70 14.38 -76.30 46.07
N CYS A 71 14.49 -75.20 46.80
CA CYS A 71 15.74 -74.47 47.06
C CYS A 71 15.46 -73.28 48.02
N GLN A 72 16.18 -73.21 49.13
CA GLN A 72 16.34 -71.98 49.94
C GLN A 72 17.36 -71.06 49.23
N PRO A 73 17.27 -69.71 49.31
CA PRO A 73 17.70 -69.00 50.52
C PRO A 73 17.00 -67.66 50.89
N LYS A 74 16.92 -67.44 52.21
CA LYS A 74 17.15 -66.21 53.00
C LYS A 74 16.69 -64.85 52.45
N TRP A 75 15.52 -64.37 52.89
CA TRP A 75 15.36 -63.00 53.41
C TRP A 75 14.39 -63.02 54.60
N LYS A 76 14.86 -62.62 55.79
CA LYS A 76 14.05 -62.48 57.01
C LYS A 76 13.27 -61.16 56.96
N TRP A 77 11.96 -61.25 56.80
CA TRP A 77 11.03 -60.19 57.23
C TRP A 77 9.90 -60.83 58.03
N GLY A 78 9.86 -60.47 59.31
CA GLY A 78 8.74 -60.53 60.24
C GLY A 78 8.19 -61.91 60.59
N GLY A 79 7.86 -62.14 61.86
CA GLY A 79 7.12 -63.32 62.29
C GLY A 79 5.73 -63.39 61.61
N PRO A 80 5.04 -64.56 61.64
CA PRO A 80 3.73 -64.75 61.00
C PRO A 80 2.68 -63.70 61.39
N LYS A 81 2.78 -63.14 62.61
CA LYS A 81 1.89 -62.09 63.12
C LYS A 81 2.20 -60.69 62.54
N GLU A 82 3.46 -60.39 62.23
CA GLU A 82 3.86 -59.08 61.69
C GLU A 82 3.51 -58.97 60.19
N ARG A 83 3.58 -60.08 59.44
CA ARG A 83 3.09 -60.13 58.05
C ARG A 83 1.58 -59.98 57.95
N ALA A 84 0.84 -60.60 58.86
CA ALA A 84 -0.61 -60.47 58.92
C ALA A 84 -1.04 -59.01 59.21
N ALA A 85 -0.34 -58.35 60.15
CA ALA A 85 -0.60 -56.95 60.49
C ALA A 85 -0.24 -55.98 59.35
N GLU A 86 0.86 -56.20 58.64
CA GLU A 86 1.24 -55.36 57.50
C GLU A 86 0.34 -55.61 56.28
N GLN A 87 -0.10 -56.84 56.05
CA GLN A 87 -1.12 -57.15 55.04
C GLN A 87 -2.46 -56.49 55.35
N GLU A 88 -2.91 -56.48 56.61
CA GLU A 88 -4.12 -55.74 57.02
C GLU A 88 -3.96 -54.23 56.79
N ARG A 89 -2.78 -53.66 57.07
CA ARG A 89 -2.51 -52.24 56.83
C ARG A 89 -2.54 -51.89 55.34
N ILE A 90 -1.90 -52.69 54.49
CA ILE A 90 -1.93 -52.51 53.03
C ILE A 90 -3.36 -52.66 52.52
N PHE A 91 -4.11 -53.66 53.00
CA PHE A 91 -5.49 -53.87 52.60
C PHE A 91 -6.39 -52.70 53.01
N ALA A 92 -6.19 -52.13 54.21
CA ALA A 92 -6.88 -50.93 54.65
C ALA A 92 -6.52 -49.69 53.81
N SER A 93 -5.25 -49.54 53.44
CA SER A 93 -4.77 -48.44 52.58
C SER A 93 -5.35 -48.53 51.16
N VAL A 94 -5.26 -49.71 50.54
CA VAL A 94 -5.82 -49.97 49.20
C VAL A 94 -7.32 -49.77 49.20
N LYS A 95 -8.03 -50.23 50.23
CA LYS A 95 -9.48 -50.02 50.37
C LYS A 95 -9.83 -48.53 50.45
N LYS A 96 -9.02 -47.73 51.15
CA LYS A 96 -9.20 -46.27 51.24
C LYS A 96 -8.96 -45.59 49.89
N GLU A 97 -7.90 -45.96 49.17
CA GLU A 97 -7.65 -45.45 47.82
C GLU A 97 -8.77 -45.84 46.84
N HIS A 98 -9.26 -47.09 46.92
CA HIS A 98 -10.37 -47.55 46.08
C HIS A 98 -11.66 -46.77 46.33
N LEU A 99 -11.94 -46.42 47.60
CA LEU A 99 -13.07 -45.57 47.98
C LEU A 99 -12.91 -44.14 47.48
N ASP A 100 -11.70 -43.57 47.56
CA ASP A 100 -11.42 -42.22 47.03
C ASP A 100 -11.51 -42.17 45.49
N VAL A 101 -11.03 -43.21 44.79
CA VAL A 101 -11.17 -43.35 43.34
C VAL A 101 -12.63 -43.52 42.95
N ALA A 102 -13.40 -44.33 43.67
CA ALA A 102 -14.84 -44.48 43.44
C ALA A 102 -15.62 -43.18 43.67
N ARG A 103 -15.22 -42.38 44.68
CA ARG A 103 -15.79 -41.06 44.93
C ARG A 103 -15.47 -40.09 43.79
N LYS A 104 -14.20 -40.01 43.36
CA LYS A 104 -13.79 -39.19 42.21
C LYS A 104 -14.49 -39.60 40.92
N LEU A 105 -14.68 -40.91 40.70
CA LEU A 105 -15.43 -41.44 39.56
C LEU A 105 -16.92 -41.05 39.63
N SER A 106 -17.52 -41.10 40.82
CA SER A 106 -18.90 -40.65 41.02
C SER A 106 -19.07 -39.14 40.82
N GLU A 107 -18.12 -38.33 41.28
CA GLU A 107 -18.07 -36.88 41.05
C GLU A 107 -17.92 -36.58 39.54
N ALA A 108 -16.99 -37.25 38.87
CA ALA A 108 -16.77 -37.11 37.42
C ALA A 108 -17.99 -37.58 36.59
N ASN A 109 -18.65 -38.67 36.99
CA ASN A 109 -19.88 -39.14 36.32
C ASN A 109 -21.04 -38.16 36.51
N LYS A 110 -21.13 -37.52 37.68
CA LYS A 110 -22.13 -36.48 37.95
C LYS A 110 -21.87 -35.23 37.09
N GLU A 111 -20.61 -34.82 36.96
CA GLU A 111 -20.22 -33.75 36.04
C GLU A 111 -20.54 -34.13 34.58
N LEU A 112 -20.21 -35.36 34.16
CA LEU A 112 -20.54 -35.85 32.83
C LEU A 112 -22.04 -35.79 32.57
N GLU A 113 -22.88 -36.23 33.52
CA GLU A 113 -24.33 -36.19 33.38
C GLU A 113 -24.87 -34.75 33.30
N THR A 114 -24.31 -33.81 34.06
CA THR A 114 -24.66 -32.38 33.96
C THR A 114 -24.30 -31.80 32.60
N ILE A 115 -23.08 -32.06 32.11
CA ILE A 115 -22.62 -31.61 30.80
C ILE A 115 -23.49 -32.23 29.69
N THR A 116 -23.82 -33.51 29.81
CA THR A 116 -24.63 -34.22 28.80
C THR A 116 -26.05 -33.66 28.69
N LYS A 117 -26.62 -33.19 29.81
CA LYS A 117 -27.91 -32.47 29.85
C LYS A 117 -27.82 -31.06 29.27
N GLU A 118 -26.69 -30.38 29.38
CA GLU A 118 -26.51 -29.03 28.83
C GLU A 118 -26.22 -29.00 27.32
N ILE A 119 -25.61 -30.05 26.76
CA ILE A 119 -25.30 -30.13 25.32
C ILE A 119 -26.51 -29.83 24.41
N PRO A 120 -27.70 -30.43 24.57
CA PRO A 120 -28.84 -30.12 23.71
C PRO A 120 -29.30 -28.66 23.84
N ASN A 121 -29.37 -28.14 25.06
CA ASN A 121 -29.73 -26.73 25.30
C ASN A 121 -28.76 -25.76 24.61
N LYS A 122 -27.44 -26.03 24.71
CA LYS A 122 -26.41 -25.22 24.04
C LYS A 122 -26.43 -25.37 22.53
N ARG A 123 -26.79 -26.55 22.00
CA ARG A 123 -27.00 -26.74 20.55
C ARG A 123 -28.20 -25.95 20.03
N ASP A 124 -29.28 -25.89 20.78
CA ASP A 124 -30.46 -25.11 20.38
C ASP A 124 -30.20 -23.61 20.48
N GLU A 125 -29.47 -23.15 21.51
CA GLU A 125 -28.99 -21.77 21.62
C GLU A 125 -28.07 -21.40 20.43
N LEU A 126 -27.16 -22.30 20.03
CA LEU A 126 -26.31 -22.11 18.85
C LEU A 126 -27.13 -21.98 17.57
N ARG A 127 -28.13 -22.84 17.36
CA ARG A 127 -29.02 -22.78 16.18
C ARG A 127 -29.80 -21.47 16.12
N LEU A 128 -30.31 -20.99 17.26
CA LEU A 128 -31.02 -19.70 17.32
C LEU A 128 -30.09 -18.54 16.96
N LEU A 129 -28.85 -18.54 17.48
CA LEU A 129 -27.85 -17.54 17.13
C LEU A 129 -27.46 -17.61 15.64
N GLU A 130 -27.33 -18.81 15.07
CA GLU A 130 -27.06 -19.01 13.64
C GLU A 130 -28.17 -18.39 12.76
N LEU A 131 -29.44 -18.62 13.12
CA LEU A 131 -30.59 -18.02 12.43
C LEU A 131 -30.58 -16.49 12.53
N GLN A 132 -30.29 -15.94 13.72
CA GLN A 132 -30.18 -14.49 13.90
C GLN A 132 -29.04 -13.88 13.07
N ILE A 133 -27.88 -14.55 13.00
CA ILE A 133 -26.77 -14.12 12.16
C ILE A 133 -27.17 -14.13 10.68
N GLU A 134 -27.91 -15.14 10.24
CA GLU A 134 -28.40 -15.22 8.87
C GLU A 134 -29.39 -14.10 8.54
N GLU A 135 -30.32 -13.81 9.45
CA GLU A 135 -31.26 -12.68 9.33
C GLU A 135 -30.52 -11.34 9.26
N LEU A 136 -29.57 -11.11 10.17
CA LEU A 136 -28.74 -9.89 10.18
C LEU A 136 -27.91 -9.74 8.90
N ARG A 137 -27.38 -10.85 8.36
CA ARG A 137 -26.65 -10.84 7.08
C ARG A 137 -27.57 -10.47 5.92
N LEU A 138 -28.79 -11.00 5.89
CA LEU A 138 -29.78 -10.67 4.87
C LEU A 138 -30.20 -9.20 4.95
N LEU A 139 -30.45 -8.70 6.17
CA LEU A 139 -30.74 -7.29 6.42
C LEU A 139 -29.58 -6.39 5.99
N GLN A 140 -28.34 -6.75 6.34
CA GLN A 140 -27.14 -6.02 5.92
C GLN A 140 -27.05 -5.95 4.40
N LYS A 141 -27.31 -7.08 3.71
CA LYS A 141 -27.32 -7.14 2.25
C LYS A 141 -28.43 -6.26 1.66
N GLU A 142 -29.63 -6.28 2.23
CA GLU A 142 -30.72 -5.42 1.79
C GLU A 142 -30.39 -3.94 1.98
N LEU A 143 -29.78 -3.57 3.11
CA LEU A 143 -29.32 -2.20 3.37
C LEU A 143 -28.22 -1.78 2.38
N GLN A 144 -27.30 -2.68 2.03
CA GLN A 144 -26.29 -2.44 1.00
C GLN A 144 -26.93 -2.25 -0.38
N ASP A 145 -27.89 -3.10 -0.75
CA ASP A 145 -28.62 -3.00 -2.02
C ASP A 145 -29.45 -1.71 -2.09
N ARG A 146 -30.04 -1.26 -0.98
CA ARG A 146 -30.72 0.04 -0.89
C ARG A 146 -29.76 1.22 -0.99
N ARG A 147 -28.53 1.10 -0.48
CA ARG A 147 -27.46 2.11 -0.62
C ARG A 147 -26.89 2.14 -2.04
N ASN A 148 -26.95 1.03 -2.78
CA ASN A 148 -26.51 0.96 -4.16
C ASN A 148 -27.47 1.73 -5.08
N VAL A 149 -27.12 2.97 -5.38
CA VAL A 149 -27.85 3.80 -6.34
C VAL A 149 -27.59 3.29 -7.75
N ARG A 150 -28.66 3.15 -8.55
CA ARG A 150 -28.53 2.83 -9.98
C ARG A 150 -27.79 3.96 -10.69
N LEU A 151 -26.66 3.64 -11.30
CA LEU A 151 -25.87 4.60 -12.05
C LEU A 151 -26.53 4.90 -13.40
N SER A 152 -26.90 6.15 -13.63
CA SER A 152 -27.29 6.66 -14.95
C SER A 152 -26.04 7.02 -15.75
N LEU A 153 -26.03 6.68 -17.04
CA LEU A 153 -24.91 7.00 -17.92
C LEU A 153 -24.86 8.51 -18.23
N PRO A 154 -23.68 9.07 -18.51
CA PRO A 154 -23.56 10.45 -18.97
C PRO A 154 -24.39 10.71 -20.23
N ASN A 155 -24.89 11.94 -20.35
CA ASN A 155 -25.57 12.38 -21.56
C ASN A 155 -24.60 12.34 -22.75
N GLN A 156 -25.12 12.05 -23.93
CA GLN A 156 -24.39 12.26 -25.17
C GLN A 156 -24.06 13.76 -25.34
N PRO A 157 -22.96 14.09 -26.04
CA PRO A 157 -22.53 15.47 -26.21
C PRO A 157 -23.60 16.24 -26.99
N LEU A 158 -23.85 17.50 -26.59
CA LEU A 158 -24.88 18.36 -27.20
C LEU A 158 -24.59 18.68 -28.68
N LEU A 159 -23.35 18.48 -29.12
CA LEU A 159 -22.91 18.62 -30.52
C LEU A 159 -22.84 17.22 -31.16
N PRO A 160 -23.54 16.97 -32.29
CA PRO A 160 -23.57 15.65 -32.91
C PRO A 160 -22.19 15.21 -33.41
N GLN A 161 -21.86 13.94 -33.18
CA GLN A 161 -20.58 13.32 -33.57
C GLN A 161 -20.46 13.05 -35.09
N SER A 162 -21.56 13.10 -35.82
CA SER A 162 -21.63 12.93 -37.25
C SER A 162 -22.73 13.82 -37.81
N LEU A 163 -22.38 14.80 -38.63
CA LEU A 163 -23.27 15.22 -39.70
C LEU A 163 -22.86 14.44 -40.95
N PRO A 164 -23.54 13.33 -41.31
CA PRO A 164 -23.61 13.00 -42.71
C PRO A 164 -24.45 14.10 -43.37
N ILE A 165 -23.95 14.66 -44.47
CA ILE A 165 -24.50 15.75 -45.30
C ILE A 165 -23.85 17.10 -44.97
N ARG A 166 -23.04 17.56 -45.95
CA ARG A 166 -22.46 18.90 -46.07
C ARG A 166 -23.44 19.97 -45.55
N PRO A 167 -23.17 20.61 -44.41
CA PRO A 167 -23.84 21.86 -44.09
C PRO A 167 -23.20 22.93 -44.97
N THR A 168 -23.95 23.40 -45.96
CA THR A 168 -23.78 24.79 -46.37
C THR A 168 -24.10 25.62 -45.14
N ASN A 169 -23.08 26.07 -44.40
CA ASN A 169 -23.09 27.32 -43.61
C ASN A 169 -21.78 27.48 -42.83
N SER A 170 -21.19 28.65 -43.04
CA SER A 170 -19.93 29.22 -42.55
C SER A 170 -19.79 29.38 -41.02
N ASN A 171 -20.43 28.55 -40.19
CA ASN A 171 -20.48 28.74 -38.74
C ASN A 171 -19.62 27.76 -37.92
N ILE A 172 -19.03 26.73 -38.56
CA ILE A 172 -18.23 25.69 -37.87
C ILE A 172 -16.78 26.14 -37.64
N GLU A 173 -16.25 27.06 -38.46
CA GLU A 173 -14.87 27.58 -38.31
C GLU A 173 -14.66 28.42 -37.04
N ASN A 174 -15.75 28.88 -36.39
CA ASN A 174 -15.68 29.78 -35.23
C ASN A 174 -15.82 29.10 -33.86
N VAL A 175 -15.92 27.76 -33.80
CA VAL A 175 -16.02 27.05 -32.50
C VAL A 175 -14.64 26.90 -31.88
N VAL A 176 -14.38 27.67 -30.83
CA VAL A 176 -13.11 27.65 -30.09
C VAL A 176 -13.23 26.74 -28.87
N PHE A 177 -12.40 25.69 -28.83
CA PHE A 177 -12.32 24.77 -27.70
C PHE A 177 -11.23 25.23 -26.72
N ASN A 178 -11.66 25.83 -25.60
CA ASN A 178 -10.76 26.38 -24.58
C ASN A 178 -10.77 25.58 -23.27
N ASN A 179 -11.76 24.72 -23.04
CA ASN A 179 -11.89 23.95 -21.80
C ASN A 179 -12.04 22.45 -22.11
N LEU A 180 -11.81 21.62 -21.08
CA LEU A 180 -11.88 20.17 -21.19
C LEU A 180 -13.32 19.66 -21.40
N GLU A 181 -14.31 20.33 -20.79
CA GLU A 181 -15.72 19.92 -20.84
C GLU A 181 -16.28 19.95 -22.27
N ASP A 182 -15.95 21.00 -23.00
CA ASP A 182 -16.35 21.16 -24.40
C ASP A 182 -15.58 20.24 -25.34
N SER A 183 -14.43 19.72 -24.91
CA SER A 183 -13.49 18.97 -25.76
C SER A 183 -13.60 17.46 -25.61
N ILE A 184 -14.22 17.00 -24.53
CA ILE A 184 -14.40 15.58 -24.21
C ILE A 184 -15.87 15.21 -24.38
N ASP A 185 -16.12 14.09 -25.05
CA ASP A 185 -17.36 13.34 -24.93
C ASP A 185 -17.29 12.40 -23.73
N PHE A 186 -17.96 12.76 -22.65
CA PHE A 186 -18.05 11.96 -21.42
C PHE A 186 -18.89 10.69 -21.57
N SER A 187 -19.73 10.55 -22.61
CA SER A 187 -20.47 9.31 -22.84
C SER A 187 -19.54 8.12 -23.14
N ARG A 188 -18.32 8.39 -23.61
CA ARG A 188 -17.23 7.39 -23.81
C ARG A 188 -16.33 7.23 -22.58
N CYS A 189 -16.48 8.11 -21.59
CA CYS A 189 -15.65 8.23 -20.39
C CYS A 189 -16.53 8.24 -19.14
N SER A 190 -17.46 7.28 -19.04
CA SER A 190 -18.35 7.14 -17.88
C SER A 190 -17.63 6.52 -16.69
N ILE A 191 -18.03 6.82 -15.46
CA ILE A 191 -17.52 6.16 -14.25
C ILE A 191 -17.82 4.65 -14.27
N SER A 192 -18.91 4.23 -14.96
CA SER A 192 -19.23 2.81 -15.17
C SER A 192 -18.27 2.09 -16.12
N THR A 193 -17.63 2.84 -17.02
CA THR A 193 -16.70 2.32 -18.01
C THR A 193 -15.30 2.68 -17.54
N LEU A 194 -14.51 1.67 -17.13
CA LEU A 194 -13.12 1.89 -16.70
C LEU A 194 -12.37 2.79 -17.69
N PHE A 195 -11.43 3.60 -17.20
CA PHE A 195 -10.58 4.41 -18.07
C PHE A 195 -9.83 3.49 -19.06
N ARG A 196 -10.11 3.62 -20.35
CA ARG A 196 -9.47 2.84 -21.41
C ARG A 196 -8.90 3.76 -22.47
N VAL A 197 -7.74 3.39 -22.99
CA VAL A 197 -7.00 4.19 -23.95
C VAL A 197 -6.69 3.36 -25.19
N PHE A 198 -7.01 3.88 -26.37
CA PHE A 198 -6.60 3.30 -27.64
C PHE A 198 -5.44 4.11 -28.21
N ILE A 199 -4.40 3.44 -28.68
CA ILE A 199 -3.24 4.10 -29.28
C ILE A 199 -3.20 3.74 -30.76
N TYR A 200 -3.17 4.75 -31.63
CA TYR A 200 -2.98 4.50 -33.06
C TYR A 200 -1.57 3.98 -33.31
N GLN A 201 -1.48 2.96 -34.17
CA GLN A 201 -0.19 2.50 -34.65
C GLN A 201 0.46 3.60 -35.49
N PRO A 202 1.76 3.87 -35.30
CA PRO A 202 2.50 4.79 -36.15
C PRO A 202 2.41 4.31 -37.61
N THR A 203 1.90 5.16 -38.50
CA THR A 203 1.79 4.83 -39.92
C THR A 203 3.14 4.98 -40.61
N THR A 204 3.32 4.38 -41.78
CA THR A 204 4.52 4.58 -42.62
C THR A 204 4.77 6.04 -43.01
N LEU A 205 3.75 6.91 -42.86
CA LEU A 205 3.81 8.34 -43.18
C LEU A 205 4.38 9.19 -42.04
N VAL A 206 4.42 8.68 -40.80
CA VAL A 206 4.98 9.39 -39.63
C VAL A 206 6.17 8.59 -39.11
N GLN A 207 7.37 8.95 -39.54
CA GLN A 207 8.60 8.35 -39.03
C GLN A 207 8.89 8.89 -37.62
N LEU A 208 8.50 8.15 -36.59
CA LEU A 208 8.74 8.54 -35.21
C LEU A 208 10.24 8.62 -34.91
N SER A 209 10.64 9.68 -34.20
CA SER A 209 11.96 9.77 -33.59
C SER A 209 12.19 8.61 -32.60
N PRO A 210 13.43 8.15 -32.36
CA PRO A 210 13.71 7.05 -31.45
C PRO A 210 13.09 7.24 -30.05
N HIS A 211 13.11 8.47 -29.53
CA HIS A 211 12.53 8.82 -28.23
C HIS A 211 11.00 8.63 -28.20
N LEU A 212 10.29 9.03 -29.26
CA LEU A 212 8.85 8.82 -29.35
C LEU A 212 8.47 7.35 -29.57
N GLN A 213 9.31 6.58 -30.26
CA GLN A 213 9.11 5.12 -30.37
C GLN A 213 9.17 4.44 -29.00
N ASN A 214 10.11 4.87 -28.16
CA ASN A 214 10.22 4.38 -26.78
C ASN A 214 9.01 4.79 -25.93
N LEU A 215 8.56 6.05 -26.05
CA LEU A 215 7.34 6.50 -25.36
C LEU A 215 6.10 5.72 -25.83
N TYR A 216 5.95 5.47 -27.13
CA TYR A 216 4.90 4.63 -27.70
C TYR A 216 4.92 3.22 -27.11
N LYS A 217 6.09 2.59 -27.03
CA LYS A 217 6.27 1.25 -26.45
C LYS A 217 5.84 1.22 -24.98
N GLU A 218 6.27 2.19 -24.18
CA GLU A 218 5.93 2.28 -22.76
C GLU A 218 4.43 2.55 -22.55
N LEU A 219 3.83 3.49 -23.29
CA LEU A 219 2.39 3.74 -23.25
C LEU A 219 1.58 2.48 -23.63
N SER A 220 2.02 1.76 -24.67
CA SER A 220 1.37 0.53 -25.14
C SER A 220 1.44 -0.62 -24.13
N SER A 221 2.39 -0.59 -23.19
CA SER A 221 2.53 -1.59 -22.13
C SER A 221 1.59 -1.37 -20.93
N SER A 222 0.88 -0.24 -20.88
CA SER A 222 0.02 0.11 -19.76
C SER A 222 -1.22 -0.79 -19.64
N ARG A 223 -1.67 -1.02 -18.40
CA ARG A 223 -2.92 -1.76 -18.10
C ARG A 223 -4.18 -1.05 -18.58
N TYR A 224 -4.09 0.23 -18.92
CA TYR A 224 -5.20 1.04 -19.43
C TYR A 224 -5.45 0.86 -20.93
N ILE A 225 -4.57 0.18 -21.66
CA ILE A 225 -4.68 0.04 -23.12
C ILE A 225 -5.79 -0.94 -23.51
N THR A 226 -6.53 -0.60 -24.56
CA THR A 226 -7.52 -1.48 -25.21
C THR A 226 -7.19 -1.63 -26.69
N GLN A 227 -7.40 -2.84 -27.22
CA GLN A 227 -7.30 -3.11 -28.67
C GLN A 227 -8.61 -2.78 -29.40
N ASP A 228 -9.72 -2.67 -28.67
CA ASP A 228 -11.03 -2.35 -29.23
C ASP A 228 -11.30 -0.83 -29.12
N PRO A 229 -11.28 -0.08 -30.23
CA PRO A 229 -11.49 1.37 -30.23
C PRO A 229 -12.88 1.78 -29.73
N THR A 230 -13.89 0.89 -29.80
CA THR A 230 -15.26 1.21 -29.37
C THR A 230 -15.36 1.39 -27.84
N THR A 231 -14.52 0.67 -27.10
CA THR A 231 -14.43 0.72 -25.63
C THR A 231 -13.51 1.80 -25.08
N ALA A 232 -12.75 2.47 -25.95
CA ALA A 232 -11.78 3.48 -25.54
C ALA A 232 -12.47 4.75 -25.02
N CYS A 233 -11.97 5.33 -23.95
CA CYS A 233 -12.36 6.68 -23.51
C CYS A 233 -11.51 7.74 -24.22
N ILE A 234 -10.20 7.53 -24.33
CA ILE A 234 -9.25 8.44 -24.99
C ILE A 234 -8.52 7.73 -26.14
N PHE A 235 -8.25 8.48 -27.20
CA PHE A 235 -7.43 8.05 -28.32
C PHE A 235 -6.10 8.80 -28.34
N ILE A 236 -4.97 8.10 -28.47
CA ILE A 236 -3.64 8.71 -28.54
C ILE A 236 -3.05 8.53 -29.94
N ALA A 237 -2.64 9.63 -30.57
CA ALA A 237 -1.87 9.62 -31.81
C ALA A 237 -0.56 10.40 -31.66
N PHE A 238 0.45 9.98 -32.40
CA PHE A 238 1.72 10.70 -32.51
C PHE A 238 1.73 11.49 -33.81
N ILE A 239 2.17 12.75 -33.75
CA ILE A 239 2.09 13.68 -34.87
C ILE A 239 3.45 14.31 -35.18
N ASP A 240 3.70 14.54 -36.46
CA ASP A 240 4.71 15.48 -36.93
C ASP A 240 4.00 16.85 -37.16
N PRO A 241 4.42 17.93 -36.50
CA PRO A 241 3.82 19.25 -36.65
C PRO A 241 3.98 19.86 -38.06
N GLN A 242 4.76 19.27 -38.98
CA GLN A 242 4.79 19.70 -40.38
C GLN A 242 3.43 19.45 -41.08
N PRO A 243 2.69 20.50 -41.49
CA PRO A 243 1.33 20.38 -42.02
C PRO A 243 1.25 19.64 -43.36
N GLN A 244 2.38 19.42 -44.04
CA GLN A 244 2.43 18.69 -45.31
C GLN A 244 2.39 17.16 -45.13
N HIS A 245 2.68 16.64 -43.93
CA HIS A 245 2.91 15.20 -43.71
C HIS A 245 1.83 14.50 -42.87
N PHE A 246 1.06 15.24 -42.06
CA PHE A 246 0.05 14.64 -41.18
C PHE A 246 -1.26 15.43 -41.15
N ASP A 247 -2.35 14.78 -41.57
CA ASP A 247 -3.72 15.30 -41.47
C ASP A 247 -4.50 14.45 -40.45
N PRO A 248 -4.77 14.98 -39.23
CA PRO A 248 -5.48 14.25 -38.17
C PRO A 248 -6.86 13.77 -38.59
N ILE A 249 -7.51 14.45 -39.55
CA ILE A 249 -8.87 14.12 -40.03
C ILE A 249 -8.90 12.73 -40.69
N LYS A 250 -7.75 12.26 -41.20
CA LYS A 250 -7.63 10.93 -41.80
C LYS A 250 -7.59 9.79 -40.78
N LEU A 251 -7.41 10.09 -39.48
CA LEU A 251 -7.42 9.07 -38.45
C LEU A 251 -8.85 8.54 -38.24
N PRO A 252 -9.04 7.20 -38.18
CA PRO A 252 -10.35 6.64 -37.90
C PRO A 252 -10.79 7.06 -36.50
N TYR A 253 -12.07 7.42 -36.31
CA TYR A 253 -12.65 7.94 -35.06
C TYR A 253 -12.25 9.37 -34.66
N PHE A 254 -11.36 10.07 -35.38
CA PHE A 254 -11.02 11.47 -35.10
C PHE A 254 -12.20 12.43 -35.31
N GLY A 255 -13.04 12.13 -36.31
CA GLY A 255 -14.18 12.96 -36.69
C GLY A 255 -13.73 14.33 -37.23
N GLU A 256 -14.64 15.30 -37.28
CA GLU A 256 -14.33 16.66 -37.76
C GLU A 256 -13.72 17.57 -36.68
N LEU A 257 -13.89 17.22 -35.40
CA LEU A 257 -13.56 18.08 -34.25
C LEU A 257 -12.42 17.55 -33.37
N GLY A 258 -12.07 16.25 -33.43
CA GLY A 258 -10.99 15.68 -32.62
C GLY A 258 -11.31 15.47 -31.14
N ARG A 259 -12.58 15.33 -30.75
CA ARG A 259 -12.98 15.08 -29.34
C ARG A 259 -12.36 13.79 -28.81
N ASN A 260 -12.00 13.76 -27.52
CA ASN A 260 -11.36 12.60 -26.86
C ASN A 260 -9.99 12.19 -27.44
N HIS A 261 -9.38 13.01 -28.31
CA HIS A 261 -8.05 12.73 -28.86
C HIS A 261 -6.96 13.47 -28.09
N LEU A 262 -5.84 12.78 -27.91
CA LEU A 262 -4.59 13.30 -27.38
C LEU A 262 -3.51 13.14 -28.45
N LEU A 263 -2.95 14.25 -28.89
CA LEU A 263 -1.90 14.26 -29.90
C LEU A 263 -0.56 14.56 -29.24
N ILE A 264 0.44 13.72 -29.51
CA ILE A 264 1.79 13.84 -28.95
C ILE A 264 2.75 14.21 -30.08
N SER A 265 3.42 15.35 -29.92
CA SER A 265 4.40 15.87 -30.90
C SER A 265 5.82 15.78 -30.35
N ASP A 266 6.82 15.57 -31.22
CA ASP A 266 8.22 15.39 -30.81
C ASP A 266 8.92 16.64 -30.24
N GLY A 267 8.23 17.79 -30.29
CA GLY A 267 8.67 19.05 -29.72
C GLY A 267 9.77 19.78 -30.50
N VAL A 268 10.14 19.33 -31.70
CA VAL A 268 11.16 20.00 -32.53
C VAL A 268 10.61 21.29 -33.14
N GLN A 269 9.31 21.35 -33.46
CA GLN A 269 8.69 22.53 -34.06
C GLN A 269 7.58 23.09 -33.18
N GLU A 270 7.27 24.37 -33.37
CA GLU A 270 6.19 25.04 -32.66
C GLU A 270 4.82 24.49 -33.07
N ILE A 271 3.98 24.22 -32.08
CA ILE A 271 2.63 23.71 -32.27
C ILE A 271 1.63 24.84 -32.05
N ASN A 272 0.77 25.08 -33.04
CA ASN A 272 -0.37 25.98 -32.88
C ASN A 272 -1.60 25.19 -32.46
N SER A 273 -1.99 25.27 -31.18
CA SER A 273 -3.13 24.51 -30.65
C SER A 273 -4.45 24.77 -31.36
N ARG A 274 -4.61 25.94 -32.00
CA ARG A 274 -5.84 26.31 -32.71
C ARG A 274 -6.10 25.42 -33.94
N ASN A 275 -5.06 24.81 -34.50
CA ASN A 275 -5.19 23.95 -35.68
C ASN A 275 -5.85 22.60 -35.36
N TYR A 276 -5.88 22.19 -34.08
CA TYR A 276 -6.30 20.85 -33.66
C TYR A 276 -7.66 20.82 -32.93
N LYS A 277 -8.42 21.92 -32.97
CA LYS A 277 -9.80 22.02 -32.45
C LYS A 277 -9.94 21.44 -31.04
N ALA A 278 -10.72 20.37 -30.83
CA ALA A 278 -10.98 19.78 -29.51
C ALA A 278 -9.89 18.80 -29.02
N ALA A 279 -8.92 18.43 -29.86
CA ALA A 279 -7.89 17.48 -29.47
C ALA A 279 -6.92 18.12 -28.45
N MET A 280 -6.58 17.39 -27.39
CA MET A 280 -5.56 17.78 -26.41
C MET A 280 -4.17 17.59 -27.01
N LEU A 281 -3.22 18.46 -26.66
CA LEU A 281 -1.87 18.42 -27.22
C LEU A 281 -0.82 18.23 -26.13
N ILE A 282 0.16 17.37 -26.40
CA ILE A 282 1.40 17.26 -25.62
C ILE A 282 2.56 17.66 -26.52
N GLY A 283 3.34 18.63 -26.06
CA GLY A 283 4.52 19.09 -26.78
C GLY A 283 5.41 19.99 -25.95
N GLU A 284 6.58 20.29 -26.51
CA GLU A 284 7.59 21.13 -25.86
C GLU A 284 7.37 22.61 -26.14
N ASN A 285 6.96 22.93 -27.37
CA ASN A 285 6.95 24.27 -27.91
C ASN A 285 5.58 24.62 -28.47
N PHE A 286 4.94 25.62 -27.88
CA PHE A 286 3.66 26.15 -28.32
C PHE A 286 3.84 27.56 -28.87
N VAL A 287 3.12 27.86 -29.95
CA VAL A 287 3.03 29.24 -30.45
C VAL A 287 2.50 30.14 -29.32
N LYS A 288 3.04 31.35 -29.23
CA LYS A 288 2.68 32.29 -28.15
C LYS A 288 1.16 32.49 -28.08
N ASN A 289 0.61 32.38 -26.87
CA ASN A 289 -0.82 32.52 -26.56
C ASN A 289 -1.75 31.48 -27.24
N THR A 290 -1.22 30.33 -27.68
CA THR A 290 -2.07 29.22 -28.17
C THR A 290 -2.22 28.07 -27.18
N PHE A 291 -1.31 27.93 -26.21
CA PHE A 291 -1.39 26.90 -25.16
C PHE A 291 -2.69 27.04 -24.34
N ARG A 292 -3.40 25.92 -24.14
CA ARG A 292 -4.66 25.87 -23.38
C ARG A 292 -4.44 25.18 -22.03
N PRO A 293 -4.39 25.92 -20.90
CA PRO A 293 -3.98 25.37 -19.60
C PRO A 293 -4.77 24.16 -19.09
N SER A 294 -6.09 24.12 -19.34
CA SER A 294 -6.95 23.02 -18.89
C SER A 294 -6.99 21.82 -19.84
N MET A 295 -6.27 21.86 -20.96
CA MET A 295 -6.33 20.84 -22.02
C MET A 295 -4.94 20.34 -22.41
N ASP A 296 -4.06 21.25 -22.78
CA ASP A 296 -2.74 20.94 -23.33
C ASP A 296 -1.75 20.65 -22.19
N LEU A 297 -0.64 20.01 -22.52
CA LEU A 297 0.45 19.70 -21.60
C LEU A 297 1.80 20.12 -22.22
N GLY A 298 2.43 21.13 -21.62
CA GLY A 298 3.78 21.57 -21.95
C GLY A 298 4.80 20.75 -21.17
N MET A 299 5.58 19.91 -21.86
CA MET A 299 6.61 19.09 -21.22
C MET A 299 7.67 18.60 -22.20
N PHE A 300 8.87 18.30 -21.68
CA PHE A 300 9.97 17.70 -22.43
C PHE A 300 9.75 16.21 -22.64
N LEU A 301 9.77 15.74 -23.89
CA LEU A 301 9.46 14.35 -24.23
C LEU A 301 10.69 13.51 -24.61
N ARG A 302 11.82 14.15 -24.88
CA ARG A 302 13.08 13.47 -25.25
C ARG A 302 13.86 12.99 -24.02
N VAL A 303 13.16 12.30 -23.13
CA VAL A 303 13.73 11.69 -21.91
C VAL A 303 14.33 10.32 -22.23
N LYS A 304 15.24 9.85 -21.37
CA LYS A 304 15.92 8.56 -21.56
C LYS A 304 15.00 7.39 -21.19
N GLU A 305 15.36 6.18 -21.64
CA GLU A 305 14.72 4.95 -21.19
C GLU A 305 15.03 4.68 -19.71
N TYR A 306 14.15 3.93 -19.05
CA TYR A 306 14.36 3.52 -17.67
C TYR A 306 15.62 2.66 -17.54
N ASP A 307 16.46 3.02 -16.58
CA ASP A 307 17.62 2.23 -16.17
C ASP A 307 17.60 2.08 -14.64
N ILE A 308 18.10 0.95 -14.14
CA ILE A 308 18.17 0.72 -12.70
C ILE A 308 19.25 1.58 -12.03
N LYS A 309 20.24 2.06 -12.80
CA LYS A 309 21.36 2.89 -12.33
C LYS A 309 21.19 4.38 -12.57
N GLU A 310 19.98 4.86 -12.92
CA GLU A 310 19.79 6.28 -13.23
C GLU A 310 20.11 7.23 -12.07
N TYR A 311 20.05 6.74 -10.82
CA TYR A 311 20.45 7.49 -9.63
C TYR A 311 21.91 7.99 -9.69
N GLU A 312 22.79 7.28 -10.41
CA GLU A 312 24.20 7.66 -10.57
C GLU A 312 24.37 8.96 -11.38
N ARG A 313 23.37 9.32 -12.19
CA ARG A 313 23.35 10.57 -12.97
C ARG A 313 22.81 11.74 -12.15
N LEU A 314 22.13 11.47 -11.03
CA LEU A 314 21.50 12.47 -10.20
C LEU A 314 22.53 13.12 -9.28
N THR A 315 22.45 14.44 -9.17
CA THR A 315 23.35 15.19 -8.30
C THR A 315 22.86 15.11 -6.85
N PRO A 316 23.76 14.85 -5.87
CA PRO A 316 23.42 14.93 -4.45
C PRO A 316 22.85 16.30 -4.09
N LEU A 317 21.86 16.33 -3.19
CA LEU A 317 21.19 17.58 -2.78
C LEU A 317 22.05 18.43 -1.84
N LEU A 318 22.92 17.77 -1.08
CA LEU A 318 23.90 18.36 -0.17
C LEU A 318 25.31 18.32 -0.78
N PRO A 319 26.19 19.29 -0.48
CA PRO A 319 26.01 20.39 0.48
C PRO A 319 25.04 21.51 0.01
N HIS A 320 24.58 22.32 0.94
CA HIS A 320 23.74 23.50 0.66
C HIS A 320 24.46 24.46 -0.30
N SER A 321 25.67 24.87 0.07
CA SER A 321 26.50 25.81 -0.69
C SER A 321 26.95 25.21 -2.02
N ARG A 322 26.77 25.99 -3.08
CA ARG A 322 27.25 25.73 -4.43
C ARG A 322 28.26 26.80 -4.81
N LYS A 323 29.06 26.57 -5.85
CA LYS A 323 30.09 27.51 -6.28
C LYS A 323 29.50 28.83 -6.76
N TYR A 324 28.40 28.76 -7.52
CA TYR A 324 27.66 29.94 -7.98
C TYR A 324 26.33 30.04 -7.26
N LEU A 325 25.93 31.26 -6.90
CA LEU A 325 24.57 31.54 -6.44
C LEU A 325 23.59 31.36 -7.60
N LEU A 326 23.92 31.92 -8.77
CA LEU A 326 23.07 31.93 -9.95
C LEU A 326 23.85 31.54 -11.20
N SER A 327 23.24 30.76 -12.08
CA SER A 327 23.75 30.53 -13.44
C SER A 327 22.70 30.77 -14.53
N TYR A 328 23.20 31.13 -15.70
CA TYR A 328 22.42 31.27 -16.93
C TYR A 328 23.32 31.13 -18.14
N ILE A 329 22.90 30.34 -19.13
CA ILE A 329 23.67 30.10 -20.37
C ILE A 329 22.74 30.18 -21.57
N SER A 330 23.04 31.06 -22.54
CA SER A 330 22.27 31.20 -23.77
C SER A 330 23.12 31.70 -24.93
N SER A 331 22.72 31.37 -26.17
CA SER A 331 23.26 31.94 -27.39
C SER A 331 22.62 33.31 -27.63
N SER A 332 23.42 34.31 -28.00
CA SER A 332 23.15 35.75 -27.85
C SER A 332 22.04 36.36 -28.69
N TYR A 333 21.32 35.57 -29.49
CA TYR A 333 20.26 36.12 -30.32
C TYR A 333 18.99 36.35 -29.49
N GLY A 334 18.66 37.63 -29.25
CA GLY A 334 17.30 38.03 -28.84
C GLY A 334 17.14 38.81 -27.53
N PHE A 335 18.20 39.20 -26.82
CA PHE A 335 18.04 40.10 -25.66
C PHE A 335 17.76 41.54 -26.11
N SER A 336 16.75 42.16 -25.50
CA SER A 336 16.52 43.60 -25.57
C SER A 336 17.61 44.37 -24.83
N GLU A 337 17.81 45.64 -25.19
CA GLU A 337 18.76 46.53 -24.50
C GLU A 337 18.47 46.63 -22.98
N VAL A 338 17.19 46.54 -22.61
CA VAL A 338 16.73 46.56 -21.22
C VAL A 338 17.17 45.29 -20.47
N GLU A 339 17.01 44.12 -21.08
CA GLU A 339 17.46 42.85 -20.49
C GLU A 339 18.98 42.85 -20.34
N GLY A 340 19.73 43.36 -21.33
CA GLY A 340 21.18 43.52 -21.23
C GLY A 340 21.60 44.39 -20.03
N LYS A 341 20.97 45.56 -19.85
CA LYS A 341 21.23 46.44 -18.68
C LYS A 341 20.91 45.74 -17.36
N ASN A 342 19.81 44.99 -17.32
CA ASN A 342 19.41 44.24 -16.13
C ASN A 342 20.43 43.16 -15.75
N PHE A 343 21.00 42.44 -16.72
CA PHE A 343 22.07 41.47 -16.45
C PHE A 343 23.35 42.14 -15.93
N GLU A 344 23.72 43.31 -16.45
CA GLU A 344 24.87 44.05 -15.93
C GLU A 344 24.64 44.57 -14.50
N GLN A 345 23.45 45.08 -14.19
CA GLN A 345 23.08 45.45 -12.82
C GLN A 345 23.14 44.25 -11.87
N LEU A 346 22.67 43.09 -12.31
CA LEU A 346 22.72 41.85 -11.55
C LEU A 346 24.17 41.44 -11.23
N LYS A 347 25.06 41.50 -12.23
CA LYS A 347 26.50 41.22 -12.05
C LYS A 347 27.13 42.18 -11.04
N ILE A 348 26.89 43.49 -11.15
CA ILE A 348 27.42 44.49 -10.22
C ILE A 348 26.95 44.21 -8.80
N SER A 349 25.66 43.91 -8.62
CA SER A 349 25.08 43.60 -7.32
C SER A 349 25.72 42.37 -6.68
N MET A 350 25.96 41.31 -7.45
CA MET A 350 26.59 40.07 -6.98
C MET A 350 28.08 40.26 -6.66
N ILE A 351 28.83 41.02 -7.47
CA ILE A 351 30.22 41.37 -7.16
C ILE A 351 30.31 42.13 -5.83
N SER A 352 29.40 43.08 -5.60
CA SER A 352 29.39 43.88 -4.37
C SER A 352 29.13 43.06 -3.11
N SER A 353 28.39 41.96 -3.21
CA SER A 353 28.06 41.06 -2.10
C SER A 353 28.99 39.85 -1.97
N GLN A 354 30.02 39.75 -2.83
CA GLN A 354 30.94 38.60 -2.95
C GLN A 354 30.25 37.30 -3.37
N ASP A 355 29.08 37.39 -4.02
CA ASP A 355 28.38 36.25 -4.59
C ASP A 355 28.89 35.96 -6.01
N LEU A 356 29.14 34.69 -6.33
CA LEU A 356 29.59 34.29 -7.66
C LEU A 356 28.39 33.96 -8.56
N ALA A 357 28.42 34.41 -9.82
CA ALA A 357 27.44 34.04 -10.83
C ALA A 357 28.10 33.64 -12.15
N TYR A 358 27.52 32.63 -12.81
CA TYR A 358 27.94 32.18 -14.13
C TYR A 358 26.91 32.62 -15.17
N LEU A 359 27.14 33.77 -15.80
CA LEU A 359 26.20 34.39 -16.75
C LEU A 359 26.86 34.47 -18.13
N GLU A 360 26.54 33.51 -18.99
CA GLU A 360 27.06 33.43 -20.35
C GLU A 360 25.93 33.65 -21.35
N THR A 361 25.89 34.83 -21.97
CA THR A 361 24.82 35.23 -22.88
C THR A 361 25.23 35.14 -24.35
N ASN A 362 26.47 34.74 -24.68
CA ASN A 362 26.96 34.62 -26.05
C ASN A 362 27.82 33.37 -26.25
N CYS A 363 27.21 32.21 -26.04
CA CYS A 363 27.87 30.92 -26.23
C CYS A 363 27.85 30.48 -27.72
N SER A 364 28.74 29.55 -28.08
CA SER A 364 28.66 28.82 -29.35
C SER A 364 27.54 27.78 -29.31
N SER A 365 26.58 27.86 -30.25
CA SER A 365 25.54 26.84 -30.42
C SER A 365 26.03 25.72 -31.37
N PRO A 366 25.79 24.44 -31.05
CA PRO A 366 26.09 23.33 -31.96
C PRO A 366 25.13 23.25 -33.15
N VAL A 367 24.04 24.01 -33.16
CA VAL A 367 23.04 24.02 -34.24
C VAL A 367 23.31 25.22 -35.16
N GLU A 368 23.42 24.98 -36.48
CA GLU A 368 23.71 26.03 -37.49
C GLU A 368 22.57 27.04 -37.70
N HIS A 369 21.41 26.87 -37.07
CA HIS A 369 20.28 27.79 -37.11
C HIS A 369 20.55 29.06 -36.29
N LYS A 370 21.29 29.99 -36.89
CA LYS A 370 21.73 31.27 -36.31
C LYS A 370 20.61 32.28 -36.00
N GLU A 371 19.35 31.97 -36.30
CA GLU A 371 18.22 32.93 -36.22
C GLU A 371 17.22 32.64 -35.10
N GLU A 372 17.39 31.56 -34.34
CA GLU A 372 16.46 31.17 -33.27
C GLU A 372 16.78 31.88 -31.95
N ARG A 373 15.77 32.52 -31.33
CA ARG A 373 15.94 33.25 -30.07
C ARG A 373 16.33 32.30 -28.93
N MET A 374 17.42 32.63 -28.24
CA MET A 374 17.85 31.98 -26.98
C MET A 374 18.02 30.45 -27.10
N SER A 375 18.68 30.01 -28.17
CA SER A 375 18.93 28.58 -28.44
C SER A 375 19.84 27.92 -27.40
N LEU A 376 19.96 26.59 -27.47
CA LEU A 376 20.79 25.81 -26.56
C LEU A 376 22.28 26.00 -26.85
N CYS A 377 23.05 26.14 -25.78
CA CYS A 377 24.51 26.19 -25.79
C CYS A 377 25.09 24.83 -25.50
N TYR A 378 26.21 24.49 -26.15
CA TYR A 378 26.96 23.25 -25.86
C TYR A 378 26.09 21.97 -25.97
N ASP A 379 26.63 20.85 -25.54
CA ASP A 379 25.92 19.59 -25.36
C ASP A 379 25.19 19.54 -23.98
N GLU A 380 24.27 18.57 -23.83
CA GLU A 380 23.48 18.36 -22.60
C GLU A 380 24.36 18.17 -21.36
N GLU A 381 25.43 17.38 -21.46
CA GLU A 381 26.28 17.05 -20.32
C GLU A 381 27.00 18.29 -19.80
N THR A 382 27.55 19.11 -20.69
CA THR A 382 28.15 20.39 -20.33
C THR A 382 27.17 21.32 -19.62
N ARG A 383 25.94 21.46 -20.14
CA ARG A 383 24.91 22.32 -19.51
C ARG A 383 24.50 21.85 -18.13
N VAL A 384 24.27 20.54 -17.97
CA VAL A 384 23.95 19.93 -16.69
C VAL A 384 25.11 20.13 -15.71
N ASN A 385 26.36 19.91 -16.13
CA ASN A 385 27.54 20.12 -15.28
C ASN A 385 27.68 21.57 -14.80
N LYS A 386 27.44 22.56 -15.66
CA LYS A 386 27.43 23.96 -15.24
C LYS A 386 26.28 24.28 -14.29
N SER A 387 25.12 23.70 -14.52
CA SER A 387 23.97 23.85 -13.63
C SER A 387 24.26 23.25 -12.26
N ARG A 388 24.92 22.09 -12.17
CA ARG A 388 25.32 21.42 -10.91
C ARG A 388 26.17 22.29 -9.98
N GLU A 389 26.94 23.23 -10.55
CA GLU A 389 27.78 24.17 -9.80
C GLU A 389 26.99 25.38 -9.24
N ALA A 390 25.71 25.54 -9.59
CA ALA A 390 24.89 26.68 -9.21
C ALA A 390 23.78 26.30 -8.21
N ALA A 391 23.37 27.25 -7.36
CA ALA A 391 22.22 27.05 -6.48
C ALA A 391 20.89 27.27 -7.21
N PHE A 392 20.83 28.33 -8.00
CA PHE A 392 19.69 28.74 -8.81
C PHE A 392 20.08 28.81 -10.29
N VAL A 393 19.16 28.47 -11.18
CA VAL A 393 19.37 28.59 -12.64
C VAL A 393 18.21 29.35 -13.27
N LEU A 394 18.52 30.42 -14.01
CA LEU A 394 17.50 31.24 -14.68
C LEU A 394 16.93 30.51 -15.91
N ILE A 395 15.62 30.64 -16.12
CA ILE A 395 14.93 30.21 -17.33
C ILE A 395 13.96 31.31 -17.76
N PHE A 396 13.93 31.63 -19.06
CA PHE A 396 13.03 32.64 -19.62
C PHE A 396 11.94 31.99 -20.49
N SER A 397 10.74 32.56 -20.47
CA SER A 397 9.54 32.05 -21.18
C SER A 397 9.60 32.11 -22.70
N ASN A 398 10.45 32.97 -23.27
CA ASN A 398 10.60 33.15 -24.71
C ASN A 398 11.63 32.16 -25.33
N CYS A 399 12.01 31.12 -24.61
CA CYS A 399 13.03 30.17 -25.02
C CYS A 399 12.37 28.90 -25.61
N ILE A 400 12.68 28.60 -26.87
CA ILE A 400 12.23 27.36 -27.59
C ILE A 400 12.75 26.08 -26.89
N SER A 401 13.69 26.22 -25.94
CA SER A 401 14.20 25.10 -25.14
C SER A 401 13.78 25.16 -23.68
N PHE A 402 12.71 25.88 -23.34
CA PHE A 402 12.24 26.07 -21.96
C PHE A 402 12.05 24.73 -21.23
N GLN A 403 11.26 23.82 -21.81
CA GLN A 403 10.94 22.52 -21.18
C GLN A 403 12.19 21.65 -21.01
N GLN A 404 13.10 21.66 -22.00
CA GLN A 404 14.37 20.95 -21.91
C GLN A 404 15.28 21.51 -20.81
N ARG A 405 15.41 22.84 -20.71
CA ARG A 405 16.22 23.49 -19.67
C ARG A 405 15.67 23.20 -18.29
N LEU A 406 14.35 23.24 -18.12
CA LEU A 406 13.69 22.88 -16.87
C LEU A 406 14.08 21.45 -16.45
N TYR A 407 14.00 20.49 -17.36
CA TYR A 407 14.40 19.10 -17.12
C TYR A 407 15.89 18.97 -16.75
N GLU A 408 16.79 19.64 -17.48
CA GLU A 408 18.24 19.63 -17.22
C GLU A 408 18.59 20.23 -15.84
N ILE A 409 17.90 21.30 -15.42
CA ILE A 409 18.10 21.95 -14.12
C ILE A 409 17.68 21.01 -12.98
N LEU A 410 16.57 20.29 -13.15
CA LEU A 410 16.12 19.29 -12.18
C LEU A 410 17.11 18.13 -12.08
N LEU A 411 17.66 17.64 -13.20
CA LEU A 411 18.73 16.64 -13.20
C LEU A 411 19.95 17.10 -12.39
N ALA A 412 20.35 18.35 -12.59
CA ALA A 412 21.45 18.99 -11.87
C ALA A 412 21.20 19.22 -10.37
N GLY A 413 19.95 19.04 -9.89
CA GLY A 413 19.59 19.28 -8.49
C GLY A 413 19.64 20.76 -8.09
N SER A 414 19.49 21.66 -9.06
CA SER A 414 19.45 23.11 -8.86
C SER A 414 18.01 23.62 -8.89
N VAL A 415 17.76 24.80 -8.33
CA VAL A 415 16.41 25.36 -8.30
C VAL A 415 16.15 26.19 -9.57
N PRO A 416 15.13 25.84 -10.39
CA PRO A 416 14.74 26.63 -11.54
C PRO A 416 14.11 27.96 -11.10
N VAL A 417 14.61 29.05 -11.65
CA VAL A 417 14.07 30.41 -11.48
C VAL A 417 13.46 30.85 -12.80
N VAL A 418 12.13 30.75 -12.88
CA VAL A 418 11.36 31.03 -14.09
C VAL A 418 11.01 32.51 -14.14
N VAL A 419 11.55 33.22 -15.14
CA VAL A 419 11.29 34.66 -15.37
C VAL A 419 9.98 34.82 -16.15
N SER A 420 8.90 34.31 -15.57
CA SER A 420 7.53 34.42 -16.07
C SER A 420 6.57 33.97 -14.97
N LEU A 421 5.37 34.55 -14.95
CA LEU A 421 4.30 34.11 -14.05
C LEU A 421 3.33 33.13 -14.72
N THR A 422 3.31 33.08 -16.04
CA THR A 422 2.29 32.38 -16.84
C THR A 422 2.86 31.25 -17.68
N GLU A 423 4.17 31.01 -17.63
CA GLU A 423 4.80 29.96 -18.43
C GLU A 423 4.34 28.57 -17.96
N PRO A 424 3.79 27.73 -18.85
CA PRO A 424 3.23 26.45 -18.44
C PRO A 424 4.31 25.49 -17.97
N LEU A 425 4.09 24.91 -16.79
CA LEU A 425 4.94 23.85 -16.27
C LEU A 425 4.26 22.47 -16.42
N PRO A 426 5.04 21.39 -16.51
CA PRO A 426 4.47 20.04 -16.63
C PRO A 426 3.52 19.71 -15.48
N PHE A 427 2.29 19.29 -15.81
CA PHE A 427 1.27 18.87 -14.83
C PHE A 427 0.94 19.93 -13.76
N GLU A 428 1.05 21.22 -14.07
CA GLU A 428 0.86 22.34 -13.12
C GLU A 428 -0.51 22.36 -12.42
N ASP A 429 -1.53 21.72 -12.99
CA ASP A 429 -2.86 21.57 -12.39
C ASP A 429 -2.91 20.52 -11.26
N LEU A 430 -1.93 19.61 -11.19
CA LEU A 430 -1.90 18.48 -10.24
C LEU A 430 -0.70 18.57 -9.30
N ILE A 431 0.44 19.08 -9.80
CA ILE A 431 1.70 19.22 -9.08
C ILE A 431 1.93 20.69 -8.74
N ASP A 432 2.30 20.94 -7.48
CA ASP A 432 2.53 22.29 -6.98
C ASP A 432 3.98 22.75 -7.22
N TRP A 433 4.21 23.40 -8.36
CA TRP A 433 5.52 23.91 -8.73
C TRP A 433 6.07 25.01 -7.80
N ARG A 434 5.25 25.60 -6.93
CA ARG A 434 5.73 26.52 -5.89
C ARG A 434 6.64 25.82 -4.88
N LEU A 435 6.52 24.50 -4.77
CA LEU A 435 7.36 23.67 -3.90
C LEU A 435 8.74 23.38 -4.50
N ALA A 436 8.96 23.59 -5.80
CA ALA A 436 10.19 23.17 -6.50
C ALA A 436 10.83 24.25 -7.39
N SER A 437 10.16 25.37 -7.61
CA SER A 437 10.61 26.44 -8.51
C SER A 437 10.26 27.82 -7.97
N ILE A 438 10.96 28.84 -8.44
CA ILE A 438 10.68 30.24 -8.11
C ILE A 438 10.24 30.96 -9.38
N ARG A 439 9.03 31.52 -9.37
CA ARG A 439 8.52 32.36 -10.47
C ARG A 439 8.72 33.83 -10.14
N VAL A 440 9.34 34.56 -11.06
CA VAL A 440 9.59 36.01 -10.93
C VAL A 440 9.04 36.71 -12.17
N ALA A 441 8.26 37.77 -11.95
CA ALA A 441 7.77 38.60 -13.05
C ALA A 441 8.96 39.27 -13.78
N PRO A 442 8.95 39.36 -15.13
CA PRO A 442 10.03 40.01 -15.87
C PRO A 442 10.35 41.43 -15.37
N ALA A 443 9.35 42.20 -14.97
CA ALA A 443 9.51 43.56 -14.43
C ALA A 443 10.28 43.62 -13.09
N ARG A 444 10.30 42.53 -12.32
CA ARG A 444 11.02 42.44 -11.02
C ARG A 444 12.43 41.88 -11.17
N PHE A 445 12.92 41.66 -12.39
CA PHE A 445 14.27 41.13 -12.60
C PHE A 445 15.38 41.94 -11.89
N PRO A 446 15.34 43.28 -11.79
CA PRO A 446 16.33 44.04 -11.01
C PRO A 446 16.39 43.66 -9.52
N GLU A 447 15.30 43.12 -8.95
CA GLU A 447 15.23 42.66 -7.56
C GLU A 447 15.76 41.22 -7.39
N MET A 448 16.13 40.53 -8.47
CA MET A 448 16.41 39.10 -8.48
C MET A 448 17.44 38.69 -7.43
N HIS A 449 18.56 39.40 -7.34
CA HIS A 449 19.62 39.06 -6.39
C HIS A 449 19.13 39.12 -4.93
N PHE A 450 18.34 40.15 -4.59
CA PHE A 450 17.74 40.28 -3.26
C PHE A 450 16.77 39.14 -2.97
N ILE A 451 15.90 38.80 -3.92
CA ILE A 451 14.94 37.69 -3.81
C ILE A 451 15.69 36.39 -3.54
N LEU A 452 16.72 36.06 -4.33
CA LEU A 452 17.45 34.80 -4.19
C LEU A 452 18.22 34.71 -2.87
N ARG A 453 18.83 35.81 -2.39
CA ARG A 453 19.50 35.83 -1.08
C ARG A 453 18.56 35.78 0.11
N SER A 454 17.29 36.15 -0.06
CA SER A 454 16.30 36.12 1.01
C SER A 454 15.82 34.70 1.35
N ILE A 455 16.12 33.72 0.49
CA ILE A 455 15.70 32.32 0.67
C ILE A 455 16.58 31.67 1.72
N SER A 456 15.95 31.11 2.75
CA SER A 456 16.66 30.43 3.83
C SER A 456 17.31 29.12 3.36
N MET A 457 18.30 28.64 4.11
CA MET A 457 18.95 27.37 3.81
C MET A 457 17.99 26.17 3.82
N SER A 458 17.04 26.13 4.76
CA SER A 458 16.04 25.06 4.83
C SER A 458 15.13 25.08 3.60
N ASP A 459 14.69 26.26 3.19
CA ASP A 459 13.78 26.39 2.04
C ASP A 459 14.49 26.02 0.74
N LEU A 460 15.74 26.45 0.55
CA LEU A 460 16.51 26.06 -0.63
C LEU A 460 16.70 24.55 -0.74
N LEU A 461 17.01 23.87 0.38
CA LEU A 461 17.17 22.42 0.38
C LEU A 461 15.84 21.70 0.12
N GLU A 462 14.73 22.21 0.65
CA GLU A 462 13.40 21.65 0.37
C GLU A 462 12.99 21.87 -1.10
N LEU A 463 13.25 23.05 -1.68
CA LEU A 463 13.02 23.33 -3.11
C LEU A 463 13.79 22.33 -3.99
N ARG A 464 15.08 22.09 -3.71
CA ARG A 464 15.88 21.08 -4.43
C ARG A 464 15.33 19.67 -4.27
N ARG A 465 14.94 19.28 -3.04
CA ARG A 465 14.38 17.97 -2.75
C ARG A 465 13.05 17.75 -3.47
N ARG A 466 12.18 18.75 -3.49
CA ARG A 466 10.89 18.72 -4.20
C ARG A 466 11.08 18.69 -5.72
N GLY A 467 12.05 19.44 -6.26
CA GLY A 467 12.43 19.33 -7.65
C GLY A 467 12.92 17.92 -8.03
N ARG A 468 13.76 17.30 -7.19
CA ARG A 468 14.17 15.90 -7.35
C ARG A 468 12.97 14.95 -7.28
N PHE A 469 12.07 15.14 -6.31
CA PHE A 469 10.86 14.34 -6.16
C PHE A 469 9.95 14.44 -7.39
N PHE A 470 9.74 15.63 -7.96
CA PHE A 470 8.93 15.77 -9.17
C PHE A 470 9.60 15.15 -10.40
N LEU A 471 10.92 15.28 -10.52
CA LEU A 471 11.67 14.62 -11.57
C LEU A 471 11.48 13.10 -11.50
N GLU A 472 11.84 12.48 -10.38
CA GLU A 472 11.85 11.02 -10.22
C GLU A 472 10.46 10.39 -10.37
N ASN A 473 9.41 11.07 -9.90
CA ASN A 473 8.06 10.51 -9.89
C ASN A 473 7.22 10.88 -11.12
N TYR A 474 7.60 11.90 -11.90
CA TYR A 474 6.77 12.38 -13.01
C TYR A 474 7.48 12.63 -14.35
N LEU A 475 8.79 12.89 -14.37
CA LEU A 475 9.47 13.42 -15.57
C LEU A 475 10.76 12.69 -15.97
N MET A 476 11.29 11.79 -15.15
CA MET A 476 12.68 11.32 -15.26
C MET A 476 12.99 10.48 -16.51
N ASN A 477 12.10 9.56 -16.88
CA ASN A 477 12.30 8.61 -17.98
C ASN A 477 10.96 8.26 -18.65
N THR A 478 11.02 7.57 -19.80
CA THR A 478 9.84 7.24 -20.61
C THR A 478 8.78 6.43 -19.86
N LYS A 479 9.18 5.56 -18.94
CA LYS A 479 8.27 4.75 -18.11
C LYS A 479 7.51 5.58 -17.09
N VAL A 480 8.19 6.48 -16.40
CA VAL A 480 7.59 7.40 -15.42
C VAL A 480 6.69 8.42 -16.14
N LEU A 481 7.16 8.95 -17.26
CA LEU A 481 6.46 9.94 -18.05
C LEU A 481 5.16 9.38 -18.65
N SER A 482 5.19 8.18 -19.22
CA SER A 482 4.00 7.52 -19.78
C SER A 482 2.91 7.30 -18.73
N ARG A 483 3.28 6.81 -17.54
CA ARG A 483 2.36 6.65 -16.39
C ARG A 483 1.77 7.98 -15.94
N SER A 484 2.59 9.02 -15.89
CA SER A 484 2.19 10.36 -15.46
C SER A 484 1.22 11.02 -16.44
N ILE A 485 1.46 10.90 -17.75
CA ILE A 485 0.55 11.36 -18.79
C ILE A 485 -0.82 10.70 -18.65
N LEU A 486 -0.86 9.36 -18.61
CA LEU A 486 -2.13 8.62 -18.49
C LEU A 486 -2.87 8.97 -17.19
N SER A 487 -2.14 9.08 -16.08
CA SER A 487 -2.73 9.43 -14.79
C SER A 487 -3.25 10.86 -14.78
N SER A 488 -2.52 11.82 -15.33
CA SER A 488 -2.93 13.22 -15.43
C SER A 488 -4.24 13.37 -16.20
N ILE A 489 -4.35 12.73 -17.38
CA ILE A 489 -5.60 12.73 -18.15
C ILE A 489 -6.73 12.07 -17.36
N ARG A 490 -6.48 10.93 -16.70
CA ARG A 490 -7.48 10.25 -15.88
C ARG A 490 -8.02 11.13 -14.75
N TYR A 491 -7.13 11.84 -14.04
CA TYR A 491 -7.51 12.76 -12.96
C TYR A 491 -8.31 13.97 -13.49
N ARG A 492 -7.90 14.53 -14.63
CA ARG A 492 -8.64 15.62 -15.32
C ARG A 492 -10.06 15.19 -15.69
N LEU A 493 -10.25 13.92 -16.07
CA LEU A 493 -11.55 13.33 -16.37
C LEU A 493 -12.34 12.88 -15.13
N GLN A 494 -11.77 13.00 -13.92
CA GLN A 494 -12.36 12.56 -12.66
C GLN A 494 -12.78 11.08 -12.67
N LEU A 495 -11.97 10.24 -13.31
CA LEU A 495 -12.19 8.79 -13.37
C LEU A 495 -11.33 8.05 -12.33
N PRO A 496 -11.88 7.08 -11.59
CA PRO A 496 -11.06 6.20 -10.75
C PRO A 496 -10.11 5.37 -11.61
N GLY A 497 -8.92 5.10 -11.08
CA GLY A 497 -7.95 4.18 -11.68
C GLY A 497 -8.32 2.73 -11.46
N LEU A 498 -7.53 1.83 -12.06
CA LEU A 498 -7.62 0.40 -11.75
C LEU A 498 -7.23 0.15 -10.29
N SER A 499 -7.64 -0.98 -9.73
CA SER A 499 -7.19 -1.41 -8.41
C SER A 499 -5.66 -1.50 -8.36
N GLU A 500 -5.12 -1.24 -7.17
CA GLU A 500 -3.71 -1.52 -6.87
C GLU A 500 -3.38 -2.99 -7.17
N ASN A 501 -2.11 -3.25 -7.50
CA ASN A 501 -1.65 -4.60 -7.82
C ASN A 501 -1.34 -5.33 -6.52
N ASP A 502 -2.23 -6.22 -6.10
CA ASP A 502 -1.97 -7.11 -4.98
C ASP A 502 -1.06 -8.27 -5.42
N GLU A 503 -0.16 -8.69 -4.54
CA GLU A 503 0.65 -9.88 -4.76
C GLU A 503 -0.16 -11.11 -4.33
N THR A 504 -0.46 -12.01 -5.27
CA THR A 504 -1.21 -13.23 -4.97
C THR A 504 -0.38 -14.13 -4.06
N ALA A 505 -0.84 -14.31 -2.82
CA ALA A 505 -0.19 -15.20 -1.87
C ALA A 505 -0.29 -16.66 -2.35
N GLN A 506 0.85 -17.28 -2.68
CA GLN A 506 0.90 -18.70 -3.00
C GLN A 506 0.78 -19.51 -1.70
N PRO A 507 -0.30 -20.27 -1.49
CA PRO A 507 -0.49 -20.99 -0.23
C PRO A 507 0.55 -22.11 -0.13
N LEU A 508 1.23 -22.20 1.02
CA LEU A 508 2.23 -23.23 1.28
C LEU A 508 1.61 -24.61 1.49
N PHE A 509 0.39 -24.64 2.03
CA PHE A 509 -0.39 -25.84 2.24
C PHE A 509 -1.62 -25.85 1.33
N ASN A 510 -2.15 -27.03 1.03
CA ASN A 510 -3.40 -27.17 0.27
C ASN A 510 -4.58 -26.51 1.02
N ALA A 511 -5.65 -26.15 0.28
CA ALA A 511 -6.83 -25.49 0.82
C ALA A 511 -7.56 -26.25 1.97
N SER A 512 -7.27 -27.54 2.15
CA SER A 512 -7.80 -28.37 3.24
C SER A 512 -6.98 -28.32 4.53
N PHE A 513 -5.85 -27.59 4.56
CA PHE A 513 -5.01 -27.51 5.74
C PHE A 513 -5.72 -26.75 6.87
N THR A 514 -5.80 -27.40 8.03
CA THR A 514 -6.24 -26.78 9.27
C THR A 514 -5.19 -27.03 10.35
N PRO A 515 -4.78 -26.00 11.13
CA PRO A 515 -3.86 -26.20 12.24
C PRO A 515 -4.44 -27.21 13.24
N VAL A 516 -3.62 -28.21 13.61
CA VAL A 516 -4.08 -29.42 14.31
C VAL A 516 -3.98 -29.26 15.83
N GLN A 517 -3.05 -28.44 16.32
CA GLN A 517 -2.78 -28.31 17.76
C GLN A 517 -3.68 -27.23 18.37
N LEU A 518 -4.69 -27.64 19.14
CA LEU A 518 -5.44 -26.73 19.99
C LEU A 518 -4.50 -26.21 21.09
N VAL A 519 -4.21 -24.91 21.05
CA VAL A 519 -3.43 -24.28 22.12
C VAL A 519 -4.31 -24.26 23.37
N PRO A 520 -3.91 -24.93 24.47
CA PRO A 520 -4.67 -24.85 25.72
C PRO A 520 -4.79 -23.38 26.12
N VAL A 521 -5.96 -23.00 26.62
CA VAL A 521 -6.21 -21.64 27.12
C VAL A 521 -5.51 -21.49 28.46
N THR A 522 -4.19 -21.41 28.46
CA THR A 522 -3.42 -21.01 29.62
C THR A 522 -3.53 -19.50 29.72
N LYS A 523 -4.30 -19.00 30.70
CA LYS A 523 -4.23 -17.58 31.09
C LYS A 523 -2.78 -17.32 31.49
N PRO A 524 -2.01 -16.48 30.78
CA PRO A 524 -0.65 -16.19 31.19
C PRO A 524 -0.68 -15.51 32.56
N PRO A 525 0.20 -15.87 33.50
CA PRO A 525 0.14 -15.42 34.89
C PRO A 525 0.40 -13.91 35.10
N PHE A 526 0.68 -13.16 34.03
CA PHE A 526 0.89 -11.71 34.04
C PHE A 526 -0.19 -10.91 33.29
N ASP A 527 -1.21 -11.59 32.73
CA ASP A 527 -2.27 -11.03 31.86
C ASP A 527 -3.62 -10.88 32.58
N ASP A 528 -3.61 -10.39 33.82
CA ASP A 528 -4.84 -9.95 34.51
C ASP A 528 -5.39 -8.62 33.96
N GLU A 529 -4.72 -8.01 32.98
CA GLU A 529 -5.15 -6.78 32.35
C GLU A 529 -6.07 -7.06 31.15
N TYR A 530 -7.31 -6.59 31.24
CA TYR A 530 -8.24 -6.64 30.12
C TYR A 530 -7.81 -5.64 29.04
N LEU A 531 -7.47 -6.14 27.85
CA LEU A 531 -6.97 -5.33 26.73
C LEU A 531 -8.04 -5.02 25.68
N GLY A 532 -9.24 -5.55 25.88
CA GLY A 532 -10.37 -5.47 24.96
C GLY A 532 -10.98 -6.83 24.67
N PRO A 533 -12.14 -6.85 24.01
CA PRO A 533 -12.79 -8.08 23.61
C PRO A 533 -11.97 -8.80 22.53
N VAL A 534 -11.93 -10.13 22.62
CA VAL A 534 -11.44 -10.99 21.54
C VAL A 534 -12.60 -11.16 20.57
N GLU A 535 -12.40 -10.74 19.32
CA GLU A 535 -13.46 -10.68 18.33
C GLU A 535 -13.11 -11.49 17.08
N ALA A 536 -14.14 -11.85 16.32
CA ALA A 536 -13.95 -12.41 14.99
C ALA A 536 -13.21 -11.43 14.06
N PRO A 537 -12.44 -11.94 13.08
CA PRO A 537 -11.80 -11.11 12.06
C PRO A 537 -12.81 -10.20 11.35
N PHE A 538 -12.48 -8.92 11.26
CA PHE A 538 -13.23 -7.86 10.59
C PHE A 538 -12.29 -7.11 9.65
N GLU A 539 -12.59 -7.13 8.37
CA GLU A 539 -11.78 -6.49 7.33
C GLU A 539 -12.03 -4.98 7.31
N SER A 540 -10.98 -4.21 7.03
CA SER A 540 -11.12 -2.76 6.85
C SER A 540 -11.97 -2.49 5.60
N PRO A 541 -12.98 -1.60 5.67
CA PRO A 541 -13.74 -1.19 4.49
C PRO A 541 -12.83 -0.58 3.42
N SER A 542 -12.73 -1.22 2.25
CA SER A 542 -11.88 -0.74 1.16
C SER A 542 -12.61 0.25 0.26
N TYR A 543 -11.84 1.09 -0.44
CA TYR A 543 -12.33 1.98 -1.50
C TYR A 543 -13.36 3.04 -1.06
N THR A 544 -13.37 3.39 0.23
CA THR A 544 -14.26 4.41 0.83
C THR A 544 -14.02 5.82 0.29
N HIS A 545 -12.85 6.06 -0.33
CA HIS A 545 -12.43 7.37 -0.81
C HIS A 545 -12.25 7.45 -2.33
N ASN A 546 -12.76 6.52 -3.14
CA ASN A 546 -12.43 6.46 -4.58
C ASN A 546 -12.69 7.77 -5.33
N LEU A 547 -13.88 8.36 -5.18
CA LEU A 547 -14.22 9.63 -5.86
C LEU A 547 -13.65 10.85 -5.15
N THR A 548 -13.63 10.86 -3.81
CA THR A 548 -13.04 11.95 -3.03
C THR A 548 -11.52 12.00 -3.14
N SER A 549 -10.88 10.89 -3.55
CA SER A 549 -9.44 10.84 -3.81
C SER A 549 -9.04 11.72 -4.99
N LEU A 550 -9.92 11.85 -5.99
CA LEU A 550 -9.72 12.66 -7.19
C LEU A 550 -9.93 14.15 -6.94
N SER A 551 -10.56 14.53 -5.81
CA SER A 551 -10.80 15.90 -5.41
C SER A 551 -10.05 16.24 -4.12
N MET A 552 -10.63 15.93 -2.97
CA MET A 552 -10.15 16.26 -1.63
C MET A 552 -8.71 15.80 -1.35
N TYR A 553 -8.34 14.60 -1.79
CA TYR A 553 -6.99 14.05 -1.53
C TYR A 553 -6.02 14.22 -2.70
N SER A 554 -6.47 14.71 -3.85
CA SER A 554 -5.69 14.78 -5.09
C SER A 554 -4.35 15.49 -4.90
N TYR A 555 -4.38 16.67 -4.24
CA TYR A 555 -3.17 17.42 -3.92
C TYR A 555 -2.16 16.59 -3.13
N LYS A 556 -2.58 15.93 -2.04
CA LYS A 556 -1.67 15.12 -1.22
C LYS A 556 -1.16 13.90 -1.97
N ILE A 557 -1.96 13.28 -2.83
CA ILE A 557 -1.55 12.13 -3.64
C ILE A 557 -0.44 12.55 -4.62
N TRP A 558 -0.66 13.59 -5.41
CA TRP A 558 0.30 14.07 -6.40
C TRP A 558 1.55 14.74 -5.81
N ASN A 559 1.48 15.27 -4.58
CA ASN A 559 2.61 16.00 -4.02
C ASN A 559 3.34 15.23 -2.90
N ASN A 560 2.73 14.22 -2.27
CA ASN A 560 3.34 13.47 -1.16
C ASN A 560 3.31 11.94 -1.33
N PHE A 561 2.32 11.37 -2.03
CA PHE A 561 2.10 9.92 -2.12
C PHE A 561 2.02 9.42 -3.57
N PRO A 562 3.15 9.46 -4.32
CA PRO A 562 3.15 9.25 -5.77
C PRO A 562 2.75 7.82 -6.17
N HIS A 563 2.91 6.85 -5.26
CA HIS A 563 2.50 5.46 -5.45
C HIS A 563 0.97 5.28 -5.62
N HIS A 564 0.16 6.26 -5.22
CA HIS A 564 -1.30 6.26 -5.41
C HIS A 564 -1.76 7.04 -6.65
N VAL A 565 -0.84 7.56 -7.47
CA VAL A 565 -1.20 8.35 -8.67
C VAL A 565 -1.71 7.45 -9.80
N GLU A 566 -1.07 6.30 -10.03
CA GLU A 566 -1.43 5.43 -11.17
C GLU A 566 -2.74 4.68 -10.94
N ASN A 567 -2.95 4.17 -9.72
CA ASN A 567 -4.02 3.24 -9.36
C ASN A 567 -4.94 3.83 -8.30
N THR A 568 -6.15 3.28 -8.16
CA THR A 568 -7.07 3.66 -7.07
C THR A 568 -6.64 2.96 -5.79
N PRO A 569 -6.27 3.71 -4.73
CA PRO A 569 -5.87 3.11 -3.47
C PRO A 569 -7.04 2.42 -2.76
N SER A 570 -6.78 1.24 -2.24
CA SER A 570 -7.74 0.55 -1.35
C SER A 570 -7.94 1.31 -0.03
N PHE A 571 -6.87 1.91 0.49
CA PHE A 571 -6.82 2.67 1.73
C PHE A 571 -5.90 3.89 1.62
N LEU A 572 -6.18 4.95 2.37
CA LEU A 572 -5.38 6.18 2.39
C LEU A 572 -4.72 6.41 3.74
N ALA A 573 -3.38 6.40 3.81
CA ALA A 573 -2.62 6.59 5.06
C ALA A 573 -2.88 7.92 5.78
N ASN A 574 -3.48 8.88 5.08
CA ASN A 574 -3.74 10.25 5.52
C ASN A 574 -5.24 10.62 5.45
N ASP A 575 -6.13 9.63 5.48
CA ASP A 575 -7.57 9.87 5.63
C ASP A 575 -7.88 10.71 6.88
N ILE A 576 -8.97 11.45 6.81
CA ILE A 576 -9.36 12.36 7.90
C ILE A 576 -10.19 11.61 8.94
N PRO A 577 -9.84 11.70 10.24
CA PRO A 577 -10.65 11.10 11.30
C PRO A 577 -12.02 11.80 11.43
N LEU A 578 -13.01 11.10 11.98
CA LEU A 578 -14.33 11.67 12.26
C LEU A 578 -14.25 12.75 13.36
N PRO A 579 -15.22 13.68 13.44
CA PRO A 579 -15.38 14.52 14.61
C PRO A 579 -15.52 13.70 15.90
N SER A 580 -15.04 14.22 17.04
CA SER A 580 -15.09 13.50 18.31
C SER A 580 -16.51 13.20 18.79
N GLU A 581 -17.49 14.04 18.43
CA GLU A 581 -18.89 13.82 18.80
C GLU A 581 -19.58 12.75 17.97
N SER A 582 -18.95 12.26 16.88
CA SER A 582 -19.56 11.28 15.98
C SER A 582 -19.92 9.96 16.67
N GLU A 583 -19.26 9.62 17.77
CA GLU A 583 -19.59 8.43 18.55
C GLU A 583 -20.92 8.52 19.32
N PHE A 584 -21.50 9.72 19.45
CA PHE A 584 -22.73 9.96 20.23
C PHE A 584 -24.00 10.12 19.38
N PHE A 585 -23.89 10.14 18.05
CA PHE A 585 -25.04 10.25 17.15
C PHE A 585 -25.30 8.94 16.41
N ASP A 586 -26.57 8.51 16.34
CA ASP A 586 -26.97 7.20 15.80
C ASP A 586 -26.59 6.97 14.32
N ASP A 587 -26.43 8.04 13.55
CA ASP A 587 -26.07 7.99 12.13
C ASP A 587 -24.55 7.93 11.89
N THR A 588 -23.74 8.47 12.80
CA THR A 588 -22.26 8.51 12.68
C THR A 588 -21.52 7.58 13.63
N ASN A 589 -22.19 7.00 14.63
CA ASN A 589 -21.58 6.11 15.61
C ASN A 589 -21.36 4.68 15.08
N MET A 590 -21.72 4.41 13.82
CA MET A 590 -21.62 3.08 13.23
C MET A 590 -20.18 2.55 13.29
N GLY A 591 -19.98 1.45 14.01
CA GLY A 591 -18.66 0.85 14.21
C GLY A 591 -17.80 1.57 15.26
N MET A 592 -18.24 2.69 15.83
CA MET A 592 -17.60 3.31 16.98
C MET A 592 -17.91 2.51 18.25
N ARG A 593 -17.02 2.62 19.24
CA ARG A 593 -17.27 2.12 20.60
C ARG A 593 -16.97 3.25 21.57
N PRO A 594 -17.97 4.09 21.90
CA PRO A 594 -17.74 5.23 22.77
C PRO A 594 -17.22 4.77 24.12
N ILE A 595 -16.23 5.48 24.63
CA ILE A 595 -15.69 5.24 25.97
C ILE A 595 -16.58 6.02 26.94
N SER A 596 -17.31 5.31 27.81
CA SER A 596 -18.08 5.97 28.86
C SER A 596 -17.16 6.79 29.79
N PRO A 597 -17.62 7.93 30.33
CA PRO A 597 -16.84 8.71 31.30
C PRO A 597 -16.50 7.85 32.53
N GLY A 598 -15.22 7.75 32.91
CA GLY A 598 -14.85 6.87 34.03
C GLY A 598 -13.37 6.68 34.31
N SER A 599 -13.09 5.77 35.23
CA SER A 599 -11.79 5.54 35.87
C SER A 599 -10.80 4.72 35.04
N GLY A 600 -11.00 4.58 33.72
CA GLY A 600 -10.09 3.89 32.80
C GLY A 600 -10.42 2.41 32.55
N GLN A 601 -11.42 1.84 33.23
CA GLN A 601 -11.92 0.48 32.94
C GLN A 601 -12.64 0.44 31.60
N GLU A 602 -13.37 1.52 31.29
CA GLU A 602 -14.09 1.75 30.05
C GLU A 602 -13.12 1.83 28.86
N PHE A 603 -11.92 2.39 29.08
CA PHE A 603 -10.85 2.46 28.08
C PHE A 603 -10.35 1.08 27.67
N SER A 604 -10.32 0.11 28.60
CA SER A 604 -9.93 -1.27 28.30
C SER A 604 -10.97 -2.01 27.45
N VAL A 605 -12.24 -1.57 27.44
CA VAL A 605 -13.34 -2.22 26.69
C VAL A 605 -13.37 -1.83 25.22
N ALA A 606 -12.89 -0.62 24.89
CA ALA A 606 -12.99 -0.06 23.55
C ALA A 606 -11.67 0.55 23.08
N LEU A 607 -11.36 0.41 21.78
CA LEU A 607 -10.25 1.14 21.16
C LEU A 607 -10.41 2.66 21.26
N GLY A 608 -11.66 3.15 21.32
CA GLY A 608 -12.01 4.56 21.42
C GLY A 608 -11.46 5.42 20.28
N GLY A 609 -11.54 6.73 20.47
CA GLY A 609 -11.00 7.73 19.55
C GLY A 609 -11.89 7.97 18.33
N ASN A 610 -11.42 8.87 17.46
CA ASN A 610 -12.20 9.46 16.37
C ASN A 610 -12.27 8.57 15.10
N ARG A 611 -12.19 7.24 15.27
CA ARG A 611 -12.15 6.28 14.17
C ARG A 611 -12.99 5.04 14.51
N PRO A 612 -13.74 4.50 13.53
CA PRO A 612 -14.50 3.26 13.71
C PRO A 612 -13.62 2.07 14.08
N ARG A 613 -14.28 0.93 14.33
CA ARG A 613 -13.66 -0.36 14.61
C ARG A 613 -12.60 -0.68 13.56
N GLU A 614 -11.39 -0.95 14.03
CA GLU A 614 -10.24 -1.34 13.22
C GLU A 614 -9.56 -2.57 13.83
N GLN A 615 -8.96 -3.38 12.98
CA GLN A 615 -8.12 -4.52 13.35
C GLN A 615 -6.82 -4.46 12.55
N PHE A 616 -5.84 -5.28 12.91
CA PHE A 616 -4.55 -5.34 12.23
C PHE A 616 -4.17 -6.76 11.79
N THR A 617 -3.36 -6.85 10.74
CA THR A 617 -2.77 -8.09 10.26
C THR A 617 -1.32 -8.17 10.72
N ILE A 618 -0.89 -9.32 11.22
CA ILE A 618 0.52 -9.57 11.54
C ILE A 618 1.18 -10.25 10.35
N VAL A 619 2.36 -9.79 9.95
CA VAL A 619 3.21 -10.44 8.95
C VAL A 619 4.51 -10.90 9.61
N MET A 620 4.76 -12.20 9.58
CA MET A 620 5.94 -12.85 10.13
C MET A 620 6.73 -13.54 9.03
N LEU A 621 7.99 -13.17 8.86
CA LEU A 621 8.92 -13.87 7.98
C LEU A 621 9.73 -14.87 8.78
N THR A 622 9.80 -16.12 8.31
CA THR A 622 10.50 -17.19 9.03
C THR A 622 11.52 -17.92 8.15
N TYR A 623 12.64 -18.30 8.76
CA TYR A 623 13.69 -19.10 8.14
C TYR A 623 14.38 -19.98 9.21
N ASN A 624 14.36 -21.30 9.03
CA ASN A 624 14.99 -22.30 9.90
C ASN A 624 14.65 -22.20 11.41
N ARG A 625 13.42 -21.82 11.78
CA ARG A 625 13.01 -21.52 13.17
C ARG A 625 11.62 -22.02 13.57
N ASP A 626 11.22 -23.19 13.11
CA ASP A 626 9.85 -23.74 13.27
C ASP A 626 9.35 -23.73 14.72
N ASN A 627 10.18 -24.18 15.66
CA ASN A 627 9.81 -24.23 17.09
C ASN A 627 9.62 -22.82 17.69
N VAL A 628 10.48 -21.87 17.30
CA VAL A 628 10.41 -20.49 17.77
C VAL A 628 9.17 -19.81 17.20
N LEU A 629 8.90 -20.00 15.90
CA LEU A 629 7.69 -19.53 15.25
C LEU A 629 6.44 -20.11 15.92
N SER A 630 6.39 -21.42 16.17
CA SER A 630 5.24 -22.07 16.82
C SER A 630 4.97 -21.45 18.19
N ALA A 631 6.00 -21.29 19.03
CA ALA A 631 5.88 -20.64 20.33
C ALA A 631 5.44 -19.17 20.21
N SER A 632 5.92 -18.43 19.21
CA SER A 632 5.52 -17.05 18.93
C SER A 632 4.05 -16.96 18.51
N LEU A 633 3.55 -17.89 17.69
CA LEU A 633 2.14 -17.99 17.31
C LEU A 633 1.25 -18.32 18.53
N GLU A 634 1.67 -19.23 19.40
CA GLU A 634 0.92 -19.57 20.62
C GLU A 634 0.68 -18.34 21.52
N ARG A 635 1.69 -17.45 21.66
CA ARG A 635 1.57 -16.22 22.46
C ARG A 635 0.57 -15.20 21.89
N LEU A 636 0.27 -15.27 20.59
CA LEU A 636 -0.69 -14.39 19.92
C LEU A 636 -2.14 -14.89 20.04
N ASN A 637 -2.35 -16.08 20.59
CA ASN A 637 -3.69 -16.60 20.81
C ASN A 637 -4.47 -15.66 21.75
N ARG A 638 -5.73 -15.38 21.41
CA ARG A 638 -6.62 -14.43 22.10
C ARG A 638 -6.13 -12.98 22.15
N LEU A 639 -5.17 -12.58 21.32
CA LEU A 639 -4.80 -11.17 21.15
C LEU A 639 -6.01 -10.36 20.63
N PRO A 640 -6.46 -9.31 21.34
CA PRO A 640 -7.53 -8.43 20.86
C PRO A 640 -7.14 -7.67 19.59
N TYR A 641 -8.13 -7.37 18.76
CA TYR A 641 -7.98 -6.61 17.50
C TYR A 641 -7.07 -7.24 16.44
N LEU A 642 -6.60 -8.46 16.66
CA LEU A 642 -5.92 -9.25 15.64
C LEU A 642 -6.95 -9.74 14.61
N ASN A 643 -6.71 -9.47 13.34
CA ASN A 643 -7.55 -9.96 12.25
C ASN A 643 -7.06 -11.33 11.75
N ARG A 644 -5.78 -11.42 11.38
CA ARG A 644 -5.14 -12.63 10.83
C ARG A 644 -3.63 -12.54 10.93
N ILE A 645 -2.96 -13.67 10.74
CA ILE A 645 -1.49 -13.76 10.69
C ILE A 645 -1.08 -14.32 9.34
N ILE A 646 -0.10 -13.68 8.69
CA ILE A 646 0.54 -14.15 7.47
C ILE A 646 1.97 -14.58 7.82
N VAL A 647 2.25 -15.87 7.65
CA VAL A 647 3.58 -16.45 7.81
C VAL A 647 4.21 -16.57 6.43
N VAL A 648 5.22 -15.76 6.16
CA VAL A 648 6.01 -15.80 4.93
C VAL A 648 7.13 -16.83 5.11
N TRP A 649 6.99 -17.94 4.39
CA TRP A 649 7.89 -19.08 4.46
C TRP A 649 9.06 -18.94 3.50
N ASN A 650 10.24 -18.59 4.02
CA ASN A 650 11.45 -18.40 3.20
C ASN A 650 12.29 -19.68 3.02
N ASN A 651 11.91 -20.80 3.63
CA ASN A 651 12.65 -22.06 3.45
C ASN A 651 12.23 -22.73 2.14
N LEU A 652 13.00 -22.53 1.07
CA LEU A 652 12.71 -23.10 -0.25
C LEU A 652 12.92 -24.62 -0.29
N ASP A 653 13.90 -25.11 0.47
CA ASP A 653 14.37 -26.50 0.39
C ASP A 653 13.57 -27.45 1.28
N ARG A 654 12.68 -26.92 2.14
CA ARG A 654 11.90 -27.75 3.07
C ARG A 654 10.50 -27.20 3.32
N ALA A 655 9.56 -28.11 3.45
CA ALA A 655 8.24 -27.83 3.99
C ALA A 655 8.31 -27.63 5.51
N PRO A 656 7.33 -26.94 6.11
CA PRO A 656 7.25 -26.77 7.56
C PRO A 656 7.07 -28.12 8.26
N THR A 657 7.85 -28.35 9.32
CA THR A 657 7.82 -29.61 10.07
C THR A 657 7.11 -29.43 11.41
N GLY A 658 5.98 -30.13 11.61
CA GLY A 658 5.27 -30.16 12.89
C GLY A 658 3.81 -29.65 12.83
N PRO A 659 2.99 -29.95 13.85
CA PRO A 659 1.66 -29.39 13.97
C PRO A 659 1.75 -27.91 14.35
N TRP A 660 1.02 -27.07 13.62
CA TRP A 660 0.94 -25.63 13.89
C TRP A 660 -0.20 -25.33 14.88
N PRO A 661 -0.02 -24.32 15.75
CA PRO A 661 -1.04 -23.95 16.73
C PRO A 661 -2.28 -23.39 16.04
N ARG A 662 -3.46 -23.79 16.52
CA ARG A 662 -4.74 -23.23 16.10
C ARG A 662 -5.09 -22.04 16.99
N LEU A 663 -5.22 -20.86 16.38
CA LEU A 663 -5.56 -19.61 17.04
C LEU A 663 -7.05 -19.28 16.85
N HIS A 664 -7.51 -18.23 17.54
CA HIS A 664 -8.85 -17.64 17.34
C HIS A 664 -9.02 -16.95 15.98
N VAL A 665 -7.92 -16.67 15.28
CA VAL A 665 -7.86 -16.05 13.95
C VAL A 665 -7.20 -16.98 12.92
N PRO A 666 -7.46 -16.81 11.61
CA PRO A 666 -6.79 -17.58 10.59
C PRO A 666 -5.28 -17.26 10.50
N ILE A 667 -4.49 -18.30 10.25
CA ILE A 667 -3.06 -18.21 9.92
C ILE A 667 -2.88 -18.65 8.46
N TYR A 668 -2.30 -17.77 7.64
CA TYR A 668 -1.99 -18.04 6.25
C TYR A 668 -0.50 -18.27 6.09
N PHE A 669 -0.11 -19.47 5.66
CA PHE A 669 1.27 -19.78 5.30
C PHE A 669 1.47 -19.50 3.82
N VAL A 670 2.36 -18.57 3.50
CA VAL A 670 2.64 -18.13 2.14
C VAL A 670 4.01 -18.65 1.74
N ASN A 671 4.06 -19.39 0.64
CA ASN A 671 5.30 -19.89 0.08
C ASN A 671 6.04 -18.79 -0.69
N ALA A 672 7.28 -18.51 -0.31
CA ALA A 672 8.11 -17.55 -1.03
C ALA A 672 8.70 -18.17 -2.30
N SER A 673 8.83 -17.37 -3.37
CA SER A 673 9.49 -17.80 -4.62
C SER A 673 11.02 -17.81 -4.51
N LYS A 674 11.58 -17.02 -3.60
CA LYS A 674 13.01 -16.94 -3.30
C LYS A 674 13.23 -16.62 -1.83
N ASN A 675 14.36 -17.03 -1.27
CA ASN A 675 14.76 -16.61 0.07
C ASN A 675 15.19 -15.14 0.04
N SER A 676 14.33 -14.24 0.52
CA SER A 676 14.54 -12.80 0.51
C SER A 676 13.88 -12.15 1.71
N LEU A 677 14.57 -11.21 2.35
CA LEU A 677 13.98 -10.40 3.42
C LEU A 677 12.90 -9.45 2.91
N ASN A 678 12.89 -9.11 1.62
CA ASN A 678 11.89 -8.25 1.01
C ASN A 678 10.47 -8.87 1.01
N ASN A 679 10.36 -10.21 1.11
CA ASN A 679 9.08 -10.91 0.99
C ASN A 679 8.05 -10.46 2.05
N ARG A 680 8.50 -10.05 3.24
CA ARG A 680 7.63 -9.54 4.32
C ARG A 680 6.90 -8.23 3.97
N PHE A 681 7.36 -7.51 2.94
CA PHE A 681 6.80 -6.21 2.53
C PHE A 681 6.02 -6.27 1.22
N LEU A 682 5.78 -7.46 0.68
CA LEU A 682 4.90 -7.61 -0.46
C LEU A 682 3.45 -7.30 -0.06
N PRO A 683 2.69 -6.55 -0.89
CA PRO A 683 1.30 -6.24 -0.62
C PRO A 683 0.42 -7.45 -0.91
N TYR A 684 0.51 -8.49 -0.07
CA TYR A 684 -0.25 -9.73 -0.26
C TYR A 684 -1.76 -9.45 -0.28
N ASP A 685 -2.47 -10.11 -1.21
CA ASP A 685 -3.93 -10.08 -1.37
C ASP A 685 -4.68 -10.46 -0.08
N GLN A 686 -4.07 -11.28 0.79
CA GLN A 686 -4.65 -11.64 2.09
C GLN A 686 -4.64 -10.49 3.11
N ILE A 687 -3.88 -9.41 2.91
CA ILE A 687 -3.83 -8.26 3.83
C ILE A 687 -5.05 -7.35 3.59
N GLN A 688 -6.13 -7.61 4.33
CA GLN A 688 -7.39 -6.84 4.26
C GLN A 688 -7.57 -5.86 5.43
N THR A 689 -6.47 -5.38 6.02
CA THR A 689 -6.47 -4.38 7.09
C THR A 689 -5.56 -3.20 6.72
N GLU A 690 -5.93 -1.99 7.14
CA GLU A 690 -5.06 -0.80 6.98
C GLU A 690 -3.75 -0.92 7.77
N ALA A 691 -3.85 -1.46 8.98
CA ALA A 691 -2.73 -1.67 9.88
C ALA A 691 -2.04 -3.01 9.62
N VAL A 692 -0.72 -2.95 9.47
CA VAL A 692 0.15 -4.14 9.39
C VAL A 692 1.17 -4.07 10.50
N LEU A 693 1.18 -5.09 11.37
CA LEU A 693 2.27 -5.30 12.31
C LEU A 693 3.29 -6.23 11.65
N SER A 694 4.43 -5.67 11.26
CA SER A 694 5.56 -6.48 10.83
C SER A 694 6.31 -6.97 12.06
N MET A 695 6.53 -8.28 12.16
CA MET A 695 7.10 -8.92 13.34
C MET A 695 8.10 -10.02 12.95
N ASP A 696 9.31 -10.01 13.53
CA ASP A 696 10.26 -11.12 13.34
C ASP A 696 9.81 -12.34 14.17
N ASP A 697 10.15 -13.55 13.69
CA ASP A 697 9.68 -14.80 14.30
C ASP A 697 10.26 -15.08 15.70
N ASP A 698 11.33 -14.41 16.08
CA ASP A 698 12.08 -14.56 17.33
C ASP A 698 11.80 -13.47 18.38
N ILE A 699 10.88 -12.56 18.09
CA ILE A 699 10.60 -11.43 18.98
C ILE A 699 9.59 -11.80 20.06
N ASP A 700 9.93 -11.45 21.31
CA ASP A 700 9.06 -11.59 22.48
C ASP A 700 8.40 -10.25 22.85
N LEU A 701 7.17 -10.06 22.37
CA LEU A 701 6.30 -8.94 22.70
C LEU A 701 5.09 -9.41 23.49
N LYS A 702 4.74 -8.66 24.53
CA LYS A 702 3.53 -8.93 25.32
C LYS A 702 2.32 -8.34 24.63
N GLN A 703 1.15 -8.95 24.83
CA GLN A 703 -0.09 -8.52 24.18
C GLN A 703 -0.45 -7.06 24.51
N HIS A 704 -0.25 -6.61 25.76
CA HIS A 704 -0.51 -5.21 26.15
C HIS A 704 0.37 -4.20 25.42
N GLU A 705 1.63 -4.56 25.14
CA GLU A 705 2.55 -3.71 24.37
C GLU A 705 2.10 -3.58 22.92
N ILE A 706 1.62 -4.68 22.32
CA ILE A 706 1.08 -4.70 20.96
C ILE A 706 -0.19 -3.84 20.87
N VAL A 707 -1.14 -4.01 21.80
CA VAL A 707 -2.39 -3.24 21.82
C VAL A 707 -2.13 -1.75 22.07
N PHE A 708 -1.18 -1.41 22.95
CA PHE A 708 -0.76 -0.02 23.15
C PHE A 708 -0.17 0.59 21.87
N ALA A 709 0.78 -0.10 21.23
CA ALA A 709 1.39 0.37 19.99
C ALA A 709 0.37 0.49 18.85
N PHE A 710 -0.61 -0.40 18.77
CA PHE A 710 -1.71 -0.30 17.81
C PHE A 710 -2.54 0.97 18.03
N ARG A 711 -2.87 1.32 19.28
CA ARG A 711 -3.58 2.57 19.59
C ARG A 711 -2.77 3.80 19.19
N VAL A 712 -1.47 3.83 19.50
CA VAL A 712 -0.58 4.93 19.08
C VAL A 712 -0.53 5.03 17.55
N TRP A 713 -0.48 3.89 16.85
CA TRP A 713 -0.51 3.87 15.39
C TRP A 713 -1.83 4.41 14.82
N ARG A 714 -2.99 4.11 15.43
CA ARG A 714 -4.30 4.64 14.98
C ARG A 714 -4.35 6.18 14.99
N GLU A 715 -3.63 6.81 15.90
CA GLU A 715 -3.50 8.28 15.98
C GLU A 715 -2.45 8.84 15.01
N GLN A 716 -1.51 8.01 14.54
CA GLN A 716 -0.33 8.39 13.75
C GLN A 716 -0.09 7.44 12.58
N ARG A 717 -1.15 7.16 11.81
CA ARG A 717 -1.21 6.09 10.80
C ARG A 717 -0.20 6.22 9.67
N HIS A 718 0.16 7.46 9.31
CA HIS A 718 1.16 7.75 8.29
C HIS A 718 2.60 7.57 8.79
N LYS A 719 2.83 7.18 10.05
CA LYS A 719 4.17 6.94 10.61
C LYS A 719 4.43 5.47 10.87
N LEU A 720 5.72 5.14 10.93
CA LEU A 720 6.17 3.91 11.56
C LEU A 720 6.07 4.06 13.09
N VAL A 721 5.39 3.12 13.73
CA VAL A 721 5.20 3.09 15.18
C VAL A 721 5.67 1.75 15.71
N GLY A 722 6.63 1.72 16.63
CA GLY A 722 7.16 0.44 17.13
C GLY A 722 8.21 0.58 18.22
N PHE A 723 8.91 -0.51 18.50
CA PHE A 723 9.67 -0.64 19.75
C PHE A 723 11.18 -0.46 19.58
N PRO A 724 11.89 -1.23 18.71
CA PRO A 724 13.34 -1.18 18.63
C PRO A 724 13.80 0.08 17.91
N ALA A 725 14.16 1.10 18.69
CA ALA A 725 14.61 2.39 18.19
C ALA A 725 16.12 2.37 17.90
N ARG A 726 16.51 2.96 16.77
CA ARG A 726 17.90 3.10 16.30
C ARG A 726 18.11 4.49 15.73
N TYR A 727 19.35 4.85 15.44
CA TYR A 727 19.68 6.14 14.85
C TYR A 727 20.82 6.03 13.85
N HIS A 728 20.90 6.99 12.95
CA HIS A 728 22.08 7.19 12.12
C HIS A 728 23.01 8.20 12.78
N ALA A 729 24.31 8.05 12.57
CA ALA A 729 25.32 8.98 13.03
C ALA A 729 26.30 9.27 11.90
N ARG A 730 26.87 10.46 11.90
CA ARG A 730 27.95 10.82 10.98
C ARG A 730 29.27 10.80 11.72
N TYR A 731 30.22 10.03 11.20
CA TYR A 731 31.62 10.10 11.62
C TYR A 731 32.42 10.56 10.40
N ASP A 732 33.21 11.62 10.55
CA ASP A 732 33.91 12.28 9.46
C ASP A 732 32.99 12.66 8.28
N SER A 733 33.24 12.13 7.09
CA SER A 733 32.44 12.34 5.88
C SER A 733 31.39 11.28 5.62
N GLU A 734 31.30 10.23 6.44
CA GLU A 734 30.46 9.07 6.16
C GLU A 734 29.31 8.90 7.16
N MET A 735 28.19 8.38 6.67
CA MET A 735 27.02 8.04 7.48
C MET A 735 27.12 6.59 7.97
N TYR A 736 26.69 6.37 9.20
CA TYR A 736 26.78 5.09 9.90
C TYR A 736 25.46 4.77 10.59
N TYR A 737 25.17 3.47 10.66
CA TYR A 737 24.12 2.93 11.50
C TYR A 737 24.61 2.83 12.94
N ASN A 738 23.79 3.21 13.93
CA ASN A 738 24.15 3.07 15.33
C ASN A 738 23.01 2.43 16.14
N SER A 739 23.40 1.50 17.01
CA SER A 739 22.48 0.72 17.85
C SER A 739 22.55 1.04 19.34
N ASN A 740 23.41 1.97 19.74
CA ASN A 740 23.51 2.42 21.11
C ASN A 740 22.20 3.08 21.58
N HIS A 741 21.96 3.05 22.89
CA HIS A 741 20.84 3.77 23.49
C HIS A 741 21.21 5.24 23.65
N THR A 742 20.41 6.14 23.10
CA THR A 742 20.66 7.59 23.13
C THR A 742 19.36 8.35 23.38
N CYS A 743 19.45 9.66 23.57
CA CYS A 743 18.27 10.52 23.71
C CYS A 743 17.57 10.82 22.37
N GLN A 744 18.13 10.37 21.24
CA GLN A 744 17.61 10.62 19.90
C GLN A 744 17.51 9.33 19.11
N LEU A 745 16.43 9.17 18.37
CA LEU A 745 16.23 8.09 17.41
C LEU A 745 15.96 8.67 16.03
N SER A 746 16.25 7.92 14.98
CA SER A 746 15.83 8.29 13.62
C SER A 746 15.13 7.15 12.89
N MET A 747 15.10 5.97 13.50
CA MET A 747 14.59 4.74 12.90
C MET A 747 13.89 3.87 13.93
N ILE A 748 12.90 3.11 13.47
CA ILE A 748 12.29 2.00 14.20
C ILE A 748 12.40 0.76 13.35
N LEU A 749 13.08 -0.26 13.87
CA LEU A 749 13.26 -1.50 13.11
C LEU A 749 11.91 -2.19 12.93
N THR A 750 11.60 -2.53 11.69
CA THR A 750 10.31 -3.12 11.30
C THR A 750 10.11 -4.52 11.85
N GLY A 751 11.16 -5.15 12.40
CA GLY A 751 11.06 -6.39 13.16
C GLY A 751 10.02 -6.35 14.28
N ALA A 752 9.65 -5.16 14.76
CA ALA A 752 8.48 -4.99 15.60
C ALA A 752 7.92 -3.58 15.42
N ALA A 753 7.16 -3.37 14.34
CA ALA A 753 6.54 -2.08 14.06
C ALA A 753 5.22 -2.20 13.31
N PHE A 754 4.29 -1.33 13.67
CA PHE A 754 3.10 -1.02 12.89
C PHE A 754 3.44 -0.07 11.74
N LEU A 755 2.88 -0.38 10.57
CA LEU A 755 2.96 0.42 9.36
C LEU A 755 1.63 0.32 8.60
N HIS A 756 1.33 1.34 7.79
CA HIS A 756 0.14 1.36 6.94
C HIS A 756 0.35 0.51 5.67
N LYS A 757 -0.68 -0.25 5.24
CA LYS A 757 -0.63 -1.13 4.05
C LYS A 757 -0.11 -0.42 2.79
N SER A 758 -0.41 0.87 2.62
CA SER A 758 0.08 1.67 1.47
C SER A 758 1.60 1.63 1.30
N TYR A 759 2.36 1.54 2.39
CA TYR A 759 3.81 1.49 2.33
C TYR A 759 4.35 0.16 1.76
N LEU A 760 3.55 -0.91 1.77
CA LEU A 760 3.89 -2.16 1.08
C LEU A 760 3.91 -1.97 -0.44
N TYR A 761 2.94 -1.23 -1.00
CA TYR A 761 2.94 -0.87 -2.43
C TYR A 761 4.05 0.12 -2.76
N ALA A 762 4.28 1.13 -1.92
CA ALA A 762 5.36 2.09 -2.13
C ALA A 762 6.74 1.38 -2.14
N TYR A 763 6.96 0.44 -1.21
CA TYR A 763 8.16 -0.39 -1.17
C TYR A 763 8.29 -1.30 -2.39
N THR A 764 7.18 -1.89 -2.84
CA THR A 764 7.19 -2.92 -3.89
C THR A 764 7.18 -2.36 -5.32
N TYR A 765 6.55 -1.22 -5.57
CA TYR A 765 6.35 -0.73 -6.94
C TYR A 765 6.95 0.65 -7.21
N THR A 766 7.26 1.43 -6.17
CA THR A 766 7.74 2.81 -6.32
C THR A 766 9.19 2.98 -5.88
N MET A 767 9.63 2.31 -4.81
CA MET A 767 11.02 2.36 -4.36
C MET A 767 11.98 1.93 -5.49
N PRO A 768 13.09 2.66 -5.71
CA PRO A 768 14.11 2.29 -6.68
C PRO A 768 14.50 0.81 -6.56
N ALA A 769 14.35 0.06 -7.66
CA ALA A 769 14.51 -1.40 -7.63
C ALA A 769 15.92 -1.84 -7.17
N ILE A 770 16.94 -1.00 -7.39
CA ILE A 770 18.31 -1.26 -6.97
C ILE A 770 18.45 -1.44 -5.45
N ILE A 771 17.64 -0.73 -4.65
CA ILE A 771 17.65 -0.84 -3.18
C ILE A 771 17.26 -2.27 -2.78
N ARG A 772 16.16 -2.79 -3.34
CA ARG A 772 15.68 -4.14 -3.05
C ARG A 772 16.63 -5.22 -3.56
N GLN A 773 17.27 -5.02 -4.72
CA GLN A 773 18.31 -5.92 -5.21
C GLN A 773 19.53 -5.96 -4.29
N LYS A 774 19.97 -4.82 -3.75
CA LYS A 774 21.07 -4.78 -2.77
C LYS A 774 20.70 -5.42 -1.43
N ILE A 775 19.45 -5.29 -1.00
CA ILE A 775 18.94 -6.01 0.18
C ILE A 775 19.00 -7.53 -0.03
N ASP A 776 18.64 -8.02 -1.22
CA ASP A 776 18.76 -9.43 -1.56
C ASP A 776 20.23 -9.88 -1.61
N GLU A 777 21.13 -9.07 -2.19
CA GLU A 777 22.57 -9.35 -2.28
C GLU A 777 23.22 -9.43 -0.89
N TRP A 778 22.88 -8.51 0.02
CA TRP A 778 23.48 -8.43 1.34
C TRP A 778 22.75 -9.25 2.41
N MET A 779 21.51 -9.68 2.11
CA MET A 779 20.56 -10.31 3.03
C MET A 779 20.43 -9.53 4.33
N ASN A 780 20.20 -8.21 4.23
CA ASN A 780 20.07 -7.29 5.37
C ASN A 780 19.38 -5.97 4.93
N CYS A 781 19.03 -5.13 5.89
CA CYS A 781 18.66 -3.72 5.73
C CYS A 781 17.29 -3.42 5.09
N GLU A 782 16.39 -4.39 5.01
CA GLU A 782 15.01 -4.17 4.57
C GLU A 782 14.26 -3.24 5.53
N ASP A 783 14.55 -3.34 6.83
CA ASP A 783 14.03 -2.47 7.88
C ASP A 783 14.51 -1.02 7.72
N LEU A 784 15.81 -0.83 7.42
CA LEU A 784 16.40 0.47 7.15
C LEU A 784 15.80 1.10 5.89
N ALA A 785 15.62 0.30 4.82
CA ALA A 785 15.02 0.77 3.58
C ALA A 785 13.58 1.24 3.77
N MET A 786 12.78 0.54 4.58
CA MET A 786 11.43 0.97 4.93
C MET A 786 11.45 2.31 5.71
N ASN A 787 12.37 2.50 6.64
CA ASN A 787 12.52 3.78 7.35
C ASN A 787 12.92 4.92 6.40
N PHE A 788 13.87 4.67 5.49
CA PHE A 788 14.27 5.63 4.47
C PHE A 788 13.08 6.02 3.58
N LEU A 789 12.30 5.04 3.11
CA LEU A 789 11.13 5.26 2.28
C LEU A 789 10.08 6.12 2.99
N VAL A 790 9.67 5.73 4.20
CA VAL A 790 8.62 6.46 4.93
C VAL A 790 9.09 7.88 5.24
N ALA A 791 10.31 8.05 5.76
CA ALA A 791 10.87 9.37 6.07
C ALA A 791 11.04 10.25 4.81
N HIS A 792 11.36 9.65 3.66
CA HIS A 792 11.43 10.36 2.38
C HIS A 792 10.06 10.89 1.91
N LEU A 793 9.01 10.08 2.08
CA LEU A 793 7.65 10.42 1.64
C LEU A 793 6.99 11.48 2.54
N ILE A 794 7.01 11.28 3.86
CA ILE A 794 6.24 12.13 4.79
C ILE A 794 7.05 13.28 5.39
N ARG A 795 8.39 13.21 5.37
CA ARG A 795 9.29 14.18 6.04
C ARG A 795 9.02 14.37 7.53
N GLU A 796 8.69 13.27 8.21
CA GLU A 796 8.49 13.22 9.66
C GLU A 796 9.23 12.00 10.23
N PRO A 797 9.72 12.06 11.49
CA PRO A 797 10.39 10.94 12.14
C PRO A 797 9.40 9.87 12.64
N PRO A 798 9.87 8.64 12.90
CA PRO A 798 9.03 7.57 13.43
C PRO A 798 8.73 7.75 14.93
N ILE A 799 7.76 7.01 15.47
CA ILE A 799 7.32 7.11 16.88
C ILE A 799 7.68 5.87 17.68
N LYS A 800 8.61 6.03 18.62
CA LYS A 800 8.98 4.96 19.56
C LYS A 800 7.87 4.77 20.58
N THR A 801 7.49 3.52 20.82
CA THR A 801 6.64 3.11 21.92
C THR A 801 7.45 2.36 22.97
N THR A 802 7.02 2.47 24.22
CA THR A 802 7.55 1.74 25.38
C THR A 802 9.04 1.95 25.68
N SER A 803 9.46 1.46 26.85
CA SER A 803 10.86 1.60 27.29
C SER A 803 11.83 0.60 26.62
N LYS A 804 11.33 -0.40 25.90
CA LYS A 804 12.18 -1.46 25.31
C LYS A 804 12.99 -0.92 24.13
N TRP A 805 14.32 -1.02 24.20
CA TRP A 805 15.23 -0.63 23.11
C TRP A 805 15.69 -1.81 22.26
N THR A 806 15.74 -2.99 22.86
CA THR A 806 16.12 -4.25 22.22
C THR A 806 15.09 -5.31 22.64
N LEU A 807 14.64 -6.11 21.68
CA LEU A 807 13.79 -7.28 21.91
C LEU A 807 14.71 -8.48 21.78
N ARG A 808 14.87 -9.24 22.86
CA ARG A 808 15.74 -10.42 22.89
C ARG A 808 14.89 -11.67 22.74
N CYS A 809 15.37 -12.62 21.94
CA CYS A 809 14.83 -13.97 21.91
C CYS A 809 15.42 -14.77 23.07
N PRO A 810 14.61 -15.25 24.04
CA PRO A 810 15.12 -16.03 25.17
C PRO A 810 15.61 -17.43 24.78
N THR A 811 15.10 -17.97 23.67
CA THR A 811 15.27 -19.38 23.25
C THR A 811 16.19 -19.56 22.03
N CYS A 812 16.71 -18.48 21.46
CA CYS A 812 17.54 -18.54 20.26
C CYS A 812 19.01 -18.74 20.60
N THR A 813 19.66 -19.71 19.96
CA THR A 813 21.10 -20.01 20.12
C THR A 813 21.99 -19.12 19.25
N GLU A 814 21.51 -18.68 18.08
CA GLU A 814 22.23 -17.82 17.14
C GLU A 814 21.33 -16.68 16.65
N MET A 815 21.87 -15.45 16.60
CA MET A 815 21.18 -14.27 16.06
C MET A 815 22.03 -13.60 14.97
N LEU A 816 21.41 -13.19 13.86
CA LEU A 816 22.08 -12.48 12.76
C LEU A 816 22.83 -11.21 13.23
N SER A 817 22.37 -10.59 14.32
CA SER A 817 22.98 -9.38 14.90
C SER A 817 24.23 -9.63 15.77
N GLN A 818 24.57 -10.90 16.06
CA GLN A 818 25.77 -11.24 16.85
C GLN A 818 27.06 -11.17 16.01
N ASP A 819 26.95 -11.22 14.68
CA ASP A 819 28.08 -11.09 13.77
C ASP A 819 28.45 -9.62 13.54
N ILE A 820 29.74 -9.28 13.68
CA ILE A 820 30.28 -7.94 13.40
C ILE A 820 30.00 -7.54 11.94
N SER A 821 29.99 -8.51 11.02
CA SER A 821 29.67 -8.28 9.60
C SER A 821 28.27 -7.67 9.43
N HIS A 822 27.33 -7.95 10.35
CA HIS A 822 25.98 -7.40 10.34
C HIS A 822 25.97 -5.87 10.43
N PHE A 823 26.77 -5.30 11.34
CA PHE A 823 26.85 -3.84 11.52
C PHE A 823 27.54 -3.17 10.34
N ASN A 824 28.61 -3.77 9.82
CA ASN A 824 29.30 -3.28 8.62
C ASN A 824 28.36 -3.25 7.40
N LYS A 825 27.54 -4.29 7.20
CA LYS A 825 26.50 -4.30 6.16
C LYS A 825 25.51 -3.15 6.36
N ARG A 826 25.01 -2.93 7.57
CA ARG A 826 24.07 -1.82 7.86
C ARG A 826 24.69 -0.44 7.65
N HIS A 827 25.98 -0.24 7.95
CA HIS A 827 26.69 1.00 7.60
C HIS A 827 26.70 1.21 6.08
N ASN A 828 27.04 0.16 5.32
CA ASN A 828 27.05 0.21 3.86
C ASN A 828 25.65 0.49 3.29
N CYS A 829 24.60 -0.08 3.88
CA CYS A 829 23.22 0.18 3.49
C CYS A 829 22.84 1.65 3.62
N ILE A 830 23.11 2.28 4.77
CA ILE A 830 22.80 3.71 4.97
C ILE A 830 23.50 4.58 3.94
N ARG A 831 24.77 4.31 3.66
CA ARG A 831 25.55 5.06 2.65
C ARG A 831 25.00 4.87 1.25
N PHE A 832 24.71 3.62 0.89
CA PHE A 832 24.15 3.29 -0.41
C PHE A 832 22.77 3.90 -0.61
N PHE A 833 21.88 3.81 0.38
CA PHE A 833 20.56 4.43 0.31
C PHE A 833 20.66 5.95 0.22
N THR A 834 21.56 6.57 0.99
CA THR A 834 21.85 8.02 0.90
C THR A 834 22.31 8.41 -0.50
N GLN A 835 23.13 7.57 -1.15
CA GLN A 835 23.57 7.79 -2.52
C GLN A 835 22.40 7.68 -3.52
N VAL A 836 21.56 6.64 -3.39
CA VAL A 836 20.41 6.42 -4.29
C VAL A 836 19.38 7.56 -4.17
N TYR A 837 19.03 7.98 -2.95
CA TYR A 837 18.11 9.10 -2.73
C TYR A 837 18.77 10.48 -2.97
N GLY A 838 20.10 10.55 -3.05
CA GLY A 838 20.87 11.80 -3.18
C GLY A 838 20.97 12.63 -1.89
N TYR A 839 20.40 12.16 -0.78
CA TYR A 839 20.48 12.72 0.57
C TYR A 839 20.04 11.67 1.61
N ASP A 840 20.28 11.91 2.90
CA ASP A 840 19.73 11.07 3.97
C ASP A 840 18.33 11.60 4.37
N PRO A 841 17.24 10.85 4.09
CA PRO A 841 15.89 11.26 4.42
C PRO A 841 15.55 11.12 5.90
N LEU A 842 16.32 10.37 6.69
CA LEU A 842 16.01 10.08 8.09
C LEU A 842 15.99 11.37 8.92
N LEU A 843 15.06 11.42 9.87
CA LEU A 843 14.86 12.57 10.74
C LEU A 843 15.01 12.13 12.20
N PHE A 844 15.72 12.93 12.99
CA PHE A 844 15.86 12.68 14.42
C PHE A 844 14.56 13.01 15.16
N SER A 845 14.30 12.26 16.22
CA SER A 845 13.23 12.46 17.18
C SER A 845 13.72 12.14 18.58
N GLN A 846 13.28 12.92 19.55
CA GLN A 846 13.45 12.65 20.98
C GLN A 846 12.15 12.14 21.62
N PHE A 847 11.12 11.92 20.79
CA PHE A 847 9.78 11.60 21.23
C PHE A 847 9.61 10.09 21.48
N ARG A 848 9.01 9.76 22.62
CA ARG A 848 8.53 8.43 22.96
C ARG A 848 7.09 8.54 23.44
N ALA A 849 6.22 7.69 22.90
CA ALA A 849 4.85 7.54 23.38
C ALA A 849 4.78 6.52 24.53
N ASP A 850 4.21 6.95 25.65
CA ASP A 850 3.79 6.12 26.78
C ASP A 850 2.30 6.39 27.05
N SER A 851 1.60 5.45 27.69
CA SER A 851 0.22 5.67 28.12
C SER A 851 0.15 6.85 29.10
N VAL A 852 -0.88 7.71 28.99
CA VAL A 852 -0.99 8.97 29.76
C VAL A 852 -0.86 8.77 31.27
N LEU A 853 -1.46 7.70 31.81
CA LEU A 853 -1.42 7.37 33.24
C LEU A 853 -0.29 6.38 33.60
N PHE A 854 0.59 6.08 32.65
CA PHE A 854 1.72 5.19 32.88
C PHE A 854 2.64 5.76 33.95
N LYS A 855 3.08 4.91 34.90
CA LYS A 855 3.87 5.28 36.10
C LYS A 855 3.29 6.42 36.96
N THR A 856 2.08 6.88 36.68
CA THR A 856 1.38 7.86 37.51
C THR A 856 0.82 7.19 38.76
N ARG A 857 0.96 7.82 39.93
CA ARG A 857 0.30 7.35 41.15
C ARG A 857 -1.15 7.82 41.11
N LEU A 858 -2.08 6.88 41.15
CA LEU A 858 -3.51 7.17 41.15
C LEU A 858 -4.10 6.90 42.55
N PRO A 859 -5.16 7.61 42.94
CA PRO A 859 -5.94 7.26 44.12
C PRO A 859 -6.48 5.82 44.04
N PRO A 860 -6.78 5.16 45.17
CA PRO A 860 -7.20 3.75 45.19
C PRO A 860 -8.47 3.43 44.38
N ASN A 861 -9.32 4.43 44.13
CA ASN A 861 -10.57 4.32 43.37
C ASN A 861 -10.40 4.62 41.86
N HIS A 862 -9.18 4.84 41.38
CA HIS A 862 -8.90 5.10 39.97
C HIS A 862 -8.09 3.94 39.37
N GLN A 863 -8.34 3.61 38.11
CA GLN A 863 -7.63 2.58 37.37
C GLN A 863 -6.78 3.22 36.25
N LYS A 864 -5.65 2.58 35.94
CA LYS A 864 -4.83 2.96 34.79
C LYS A 864 -5.39 2.32 33.53
N CYS A 865 -5.29 3.03 32.41
CA CYS A 865 -5.58 2.48 31.08
C CYS A 865 -4.65 1.31 30.71
N PHE A 866 -3.39 1.41 31.13
CA PHE A 866 -2.40 0.35 31.03
C PHE A 866 -1.61 0.29 32.34
N ARG A 867 -1.58 -0.89 32.98
CA ARG A 867 -0.82 -1.16 34.21
C ARG A 867 0.66 -1.39 33.88
N TYR A 868 0.92 -2.05 32.76
CA TYR A 868 2.25 -2.42 32.28
C TYR A 868 2.44 -1.87 30.85
N VAL A 869 3.48 -1.05 30.63
CA VAL A 869 3.92 -0.56 29.30
C VAL A 869 5.43 -0.45 29.28
#